data_AF-A0A1H5ZGX1-F1
#
_entry.id   AF-A0A1H5ZGX1-F1
#
_cell.length_a   1.000
_cell.length_b   1.000
_cell.length_c   1.000
_cell.angle_alpha   90.00
_cell.angle_beta   90.00
_cell.angle_gamma   90.00
#
_symmetry.space_group_name_H-M   'P 1'
#
loop_
_entity.id
_entity.type
_entity.pdbx_description
1 polymer ?
#
loop_
_entity_poly.entity_id
_entity_poly.type
_entity_poly.pdbx_seq_one_letter_code
_entity_poly.pdbx_strand_id
1 'polypeptide(L)'
;MTDVLPDPRELAAVRPPAAKRMITKVAEPLPASELAPFFEHACRELAGAGLPELAQWAFGQARKIDVEQPSTFDLDRVHGVFLELVPTGAVPPAALRGHAKVLAERLPPAEAYDRFREVLCAGFDAGLVPYANVFPDVRKLARPAKVKKRAAEEWLAERMLRAGVLPIASHLVWTAAREPLVALAARDEELLKLLVAAEPDPDLHEEEIAQEIRHMWLECLVEAGAGAHLPPEWFSTSGRACPARLLLTLLDQAGERLLPPDAAPLDWDEDPALSHPDFRPILPFLQDTGGFPRWDRAGFDMAALAAEVEDTAGYRFEVELDAFIRDLGTFGGVDYLALIRRLWEQRPLRQVLEGFVADWKADALRPALPALAHALSRLLPLARHGFADLDPGLSAGLDPADPVDALLSALRGGLPEELGVPSEGAVAADMPITVIQHHDHLTFGRTSWAGWAAAHADRHRQVAAVDLKQLPDSLVPWYDGERFLASRIVAGRWQTFTVEEGPASQAVLTWDAALAAARPESPSAADVTFPGATAPSRVRLHRGILTVTAPDGTPTARLDYLPHKAQTGPFVPPPGWWARRDPVDPTGSAALRHTDRETAGRLLEAALGGPKAAAEYVARALPEVTEPKLRDGVVKAAVTAAQCLVRSMELRERLGLPRPEALPMLVVADPALPFRPLEPQVESMVRARLVAHELERALAEPDMGRPYLVRTIPWGESGGGLGGTALRMLWRWTSDAERARLRGTLLAYANAPLAGGTGRWRTLEFTPNGAGRLQGVHTLEEHERAELALQETTVGRLWRTPNGVLLFSGYQHGKRTAYASEYSPDGRFSAIEVPEWRSTGLPLPSWGTADQIVRLLRAADEHGPLPFDPAVVHELAGRTGLPVADAARLCYGVPGEDCPADVLACYRDPQTGEPVPTRLSPPDRKVMREMLMPDEPERLWTAGPDIGRAAAWWAERKGVAAR
;
A
#
# COMPACT_ATOMS: atom_id res chain seq x y z
N MET A 1 -79.27 25.86 29.03
CA MET A 1 -79.26 26.42 27.65
C MET A 1 -78.59 25.39 26.75
N THR A 2 -79.18 24.20 26.69
CA THR A 2 -78.47 22.95 26.39
C THR A 2 -79.09 22.18 25.22
N ASP A 3 -80.02 22.81 24.47
CA ASP A 3 -80.93 22.12 23.54
C ASP A 3 -81.03 22.75 22.13
N VAL A 4 -80.06 23.58 21.71
CA VAL A 4 -80.17 24.33 20.43
C VAL A 4 -79.12 23.93 19.39
N LEU A 5 -78.15 23.08 19.73
CA LEU A 5 -77.22 22.57 18.71
C LEU A 5 -77.95 21.52 17.83
N PRO A 6 -77.84 21.58 16.49
CA PRO A 6 -78.36 20.50 15.64
C PRO A 6 -77.73 19.15 16.02
N ASP A 7 -78.51 18.06 15.95
CA ASP A 7 -78.02 16.72 16.30
C ASP A 7 -76.74 16.41 15.51
N PRO A 8 -75.64 16.00 16.18
CA PRO A 8 -74.40 15.64 15.51
C PRO A 8 -74.59 14.61 14.37
N ARG A 9 -75.60 13.74 14.44
CA ARG A 9 -75.98 12.80 13.37
C ARG A 9 -76.48 13.49 12.10
N GLU A 10 -77.25 14.56 12.27
CA GLU A 10 -77.73 15.38 11.14
C GLU A 10 -76.59 16.18 10.51
N LEU A 11 -75.66 16.66 11.35
CA LEU A 11 -74.46 17.38 10.90
C LEU A 11 -73.48 16.45 10.15
N ALA A 12 -73.38 15.18 10.56
CA ALA A 12 -72.62 14.15 9.85
C ALA A 12 -73.19 13.82 8.46
N ALA A 13 -74.52 13.90 8.30
CA ALA A 13 -75.22 13.53 7.07
C ALA A 13 -75.09 14.56 5.94
N VAL A 14 -74.58 15.76 6.23
CA VAL A 14 -74.42 16.85 5.26
C VAL A 14 -72.95 17.18 5.00
N ARG A 15 -72.65 17.82 3.87
CA ARG A 15 -71.26 18.23 3.57
C ARG A 15 -70.73 19.24 4.60
N PRO A 16 -69.41 19.26 4.91
CA PRO A 16 -68.85 20.14 5.94
C PRO A 16 -69.21 21.63 5.80
N PRO A 17 -69.26 22.25 4.59
CA PRO A 17 -69.71 23.64 4.45
C PRO A 17 -71.18 23.86 4.83
N ALA A 18 -72.05 22.86 4.63
CA ALA A 18 -73.46 22.93 5.00
C ALA A 18 -73.64 22.77 6.52
N ALA A 19 -72.93 21.82 7.14
CA ALA A 19 -72.90 21.66 8.60
C ALA A 19 -72.43 22.94 9.31
N LYS A 20 -71.33 23.54 8.82
CA LYS A 20 -70.81 24.82 9.34
C LYS A 20 -71.87 25.93 9.28
N ARG A 21 -72.58 26.06 8.15
CA ARG A 21 -73.67 27.05 8.00
C ARG A 21 -74.83 26.81 8.97
N MET A 22 -75.20 25.55 9.21
CA MET A 22 -76.26 25.22 10.16
C MET A 22 -75.89 25.64 11.58
N ILE A 23 -74.65 25.36 12.01
CA ILE A 23 -74.15 25.77 13.33
C ILE A 23 -74.05 27.30 13.43
N THR A 24 -73.54 27.98 12.40
CA THR A 24 -73.44 29.45 12.39
C THR A 24 -74.81 30.12 12.46
N LYS A 25 -75.82 29.59 11.75
CA LYS A 25 -77.18 30.14 11.77
C LYS A 25 -77.85 30.03 13.15
N VAL A 26 -77.50 29.01 13.93
CA VAL A 26 -77.93 28.86 15.32
C VAL A 26 -77.21 29.85 16.25
N ALA A 27 -75.97 30.22 15.93
CA ALA A 27 -75.19 31.18 16.71
C ALA A 27 -75.62 32.64 16.47
N GLU A 28 -76.11 32.99 15.28
CA GLU A 28 -76.49 34.36 14.88
C GLU A 28 -77.34 35.17 15.89
N PRO A 29 -78.38 34.61 16.55
CA PRO A 29 -79.21 35.36 17.48
C PRO A 29 -78.63 35.49 18.90
N LEU A 30 -77.49 34.85 19.21
CA LEU A 30 -76.93 34.85 20.56
C LEU A 30 -76.21 36.18 20.90
N PRO A 31 -76.28 36.64 22.16
CA PRO A 31 -75.53 37.82 22.58
C PRO A 31 -74.02 37.58 22.53
N ALA A 32 -73.26 38.66 22.32
CA ALA A 32 -71.80 38.67 22.24
C ALA A 32 -71.09 37.83 23.32
N SER A 33 -71.56 37.90 24.58
CA SER A 33 -71.00 37.14 25.72
C SER A 33 -71.24 35.63 25.67
N GLU A 34 -72.20 35.15 24.87
CA GLU A 34 -72.57 33.73 24.77
C GLU A 34 -72.02 33.05 23.51
N LEU A 35 -71.52 33.83 22.54
CA LEU A 35 -71.02 33.29 21.27
C LEU A 35 -69.81 32.37 21.44
N ALA A 36 -68.79 32.79 22.20
CA ALA A 36 -67.61 31.94 22.45
C ALA A 36 -67.96 30.67 23.25
N PRO A 37 -68.69 30.73 24.38
CA PRO A 37 -69.18 29.54 25.07
C PRO A 37 -70.06 28.62 24.20
N PHE A 38 -70.86 29.17 23.30
CA PHE A 38 -71.66 28.38 22.35
C PHE A 38 -70.78 27.55 21.41
N PHE A 39 -69.78 28.17 20.78
CA PHE A 39 -68.88 27.45 19.89
C PHE A 39 -67.96 26.46 20.64
N GLU A 40 -67.63 26.71 21.91
CA GLU A 40 -66.97 25.73 22.77
C GLU A 40 -67.86 24.53 23.06
N HIS A 41 -69.15 24.75 23.36
CA HIS A 41 -70.11 23.67 23.53
C HIS A 41 -70.32 22.88 22.24
N ALA A 42 -70.45 23.56 21.10
CA ALA A 42 -70.49 22.91 19.79
C ALA A 42 -69.23 22.06 19.55
N CYS A 43 -68.05 22.57 19.90
CA CYS A 43 -66.81 21.83 19.79
C CYS A 43 -66.82 20.53 20.62
N ARG A 44 -67.30 20.58 21.88
CA ARG A 44 -67.44 19.38 22.75
C ARG A 44 -68.34 18.33 22.13
N GLU A 45 -69.54 18.72 21.70
CA GLU A 45 -70.53 17.80 21.13
C GLU A 45 -70.01 17.16 19.83
N LEU A 46 -69.37 17.96 18.96
CA LEU A 46 -68.80 17.49 17.70
C LEU A 46 -67.59 16.56 17.93
N ALA A 47 -66.76 16.85 18.92
CA ALA A 47 -65.64 15.98 19.30
C ALA A 47 -66.16 14.64 19.86
N GLY A 48 -67.16 14.68 20.76
CA GLY A 48 -67.81 13.48 21.30
C GLY A 48 -68.52 12.63 20.23
N ALA A 49 -68.98 13.26 19.14
CA ALA A 49 -69.60 12.59 18.01
C ALA A 49 -68.61 12.06 16.95
N GLY A 50 -67.29 12.24 17.14
CA GLY A 50 -66.28 11.78 16.18
C GLY A 50 -66.21 12.61 14.90
N LEU A 51 -66.51 13.91 14.97
CA LEU A 51 -66.49 14.86 13.84
C LEU A 51 -65.32 15.86 13.97
N PRO A 52 -64.05 15.43 13.83
CA PRO A 52 -62.88 16.23 14.21
C PRO A 52 -62.71 17.51 13.38
N GLU A 53 -63.01 17.48 12.08
CA GLU A 53 -62.89 18.68 11.22
C GLU A 53 -63.86 19.80 11.61
N LEU A 54 -65.08 19.42 12.02
CA LEU A 54 -66.10 20.36 12.46
C LEU A 54 -65.81 20.85 13.89
N ALA A 55 -65.32 19.97 14.76
CA ALA A 55 -64.89 20.32 16.10
C ALA A 55 -63.73 21.34 16.08
N GLN A 56 -62.69 21.11 15.27
CA GLN A 56 -61.57 22.04 15.09
C GLN A 56 -62.02 23.39 14.52
N TRP A 57 -62.97 23.38 13.57
CA TRP A 57 -63.55 24.62 13.05
C TRP A 57 -64.31 25.39 14.13
N ALA A 58 -65.16 24.72 14.92
CA ALA A 58 -65.93 25.33 16.01
C ALA A 58 -65.00 25.92 17.07
N PHE A 59 -63.94 25.20 17.44
CA PHE A 59 -62.89 25.70 18.32
C PHE A 59 -62.25 26.98 17.76
N GLY A 60 -61.90 26.98 16.47
CA GLY A 60 -61.36 28.16 15.78
C GLY A 60 -62.31 29.36 15.79
N GLN A 61 -63.63 29.14 15.66
CA GLN A 61 -64.62 30.22 15.77
C GLN A 61 -64.67 30.80 17.18
N ALA A 62 -64.68 29.97 18.22
CA ALA A 62 -64.63 30.43 19.60
C ALA A 62 -63.41 31.34 19.85
N ARG A 63 -62.22 30.90 19.40
CA ARG A 63 -60.97 31.68 19.52
C ARG A 63 -60.97 32.97 18.70
N LYS A 64 -61.64 32.99 17.54
CA LYS A 64 -61.80 34.20 16.72
C LYS A 64 -62.67 35.23 17.44
N ILE A 65 -63.78 34.80 18.04
CA ILE A 65 -64.68 35.67 18.81
C ILE A 65 -63.97 36.25 20.03
N ASP A 66 -63.18 35.43 20.75
CA ASP A 66 -62.35 35.86 21.88
C ASP A 66 -61.37 36.99 21.49
N VAL A 67 -60.84 36.98 20.26
CA VAL A 67 -59.96 38.04 19.74
C VAL A 67 -60.75 39.27 19.31
N GLU A 68 -61.89 39.09 18.65
CA GLU A 68 -62.75 40.17 18.16
C GLU A 68 -63.48 40.91 19.30
N GLN A 69 -63.67 40.26 20.46
CA GLN A 69 -64.37 40.81 21.62
C GLN A 69 -63.53 40.69 22.91
N PRO A 70 -62.47 41.51 23.07
CA PRO A 70 -61.59 41.41 24.23
C PRO A 70 -62.25 41.65 25.59
N SER A 71 -63.42 42.31 25.64
CA SER A 71 -64.16 42.60 26.88
C SER A 71 -64.86 41.39 27.49
N THR A 72 -65.08 40.32 26.71
CA THR A 72 -65.68 39.05 27.17
C THR A 72 -64.64 37.94 27.32
N PHE A 73 -63.36 38.24 27.05
CA PHE A 73 -62.25 37.30 27.16
C PHE A 73 -61.94 37.01 28.63
N ASP A 74 -62.07 35.73 29.00
CA ASP A 74 -61.70 35.20 30.31
C ASP A 74 -60.59 34.17 30.12
N LEU A 75 -59.40 34.46 30.64
CA LEU A 75 -58.23 33.61 30.48
C LEU A 75 -58.37 32.28 31.23
N ASP A 76 -59.01 32.26 32.40
CA ASP A 76 -59.18 31.03 33.19
C ASP A 76 -60.18 30.09 32.50
N ARG A 77 -61.28 30.64 31.97
CA ARG A 77 -62.21 29.90 31.10
C ARG A 77 -61.48 29.32 29.89
N VAL A 78 -60.78 30.15 29.12
CA VAL A 78 -60.10 29.72 27.89
C VAL A 78 -59.04 28.66 28.21
N HIS A 79 -58.25 28.85 29.27
CA HIS A 79 -57.28 27.87 29.71
C HIS A 79 -57.93 26.53 30.10
N GLY A 80 -59.02 26.56 30.88
CA GLY A 80 -59.80 25.36 31.21
C GLY A 80 -60.36 24.63 29.99
N VAL A 81 -60.79 25.39 28.97
CA VAL A 81 -61.25 24.84 27.68
C VAL A 81 -60.12 24.17 26.91
N PHE A 82 -58.89 24.70 26.97
CA PHE A 82 -57.72 24.00 26.42
C PHE A 82 -57.43 22.68 27.18
N LEU A 83 -57.48 22.68 28.51
CA LEU A 83 -57.30 21.45 29.31
C LEU A 83 -58.36 20.39 28.97
N GLU A 84 -59.60 20.81 28.70
CA GLU A 84 -60.71 19.94 28.36
C GLU A 84 -60.60 19.38 26.92
N LEU A 85 -60.32 20.24 25.93
CA LEU A 85 -60.48 19.91 24.51
C LEU A 85 -59.18 19.46 23.82
N VAL A 86 -58.00 19.73 24.38
CA VAL A 86 -56.75 19.20 23.83
C VAL A 86 -56.73 17.67 23.85
N PRO A 87 -57.16 16.98 24.95
CA PRO A 87 -57.29 15.53 24.98
C PRO A 87 -58.19 14.91 23.90
N THR A 88 -59.14 15.67 23.36
CA THR A 88 -60.12 15.15 22.38
C THR A 88 -59.64 15.25 20.93
N GLY A 89 -58.47 15.85 20.68
CA GLY A 89 -57.96 16.11 19.32
C GLY A 89 -58.67 17.25 18.58
N ALA A 90 -59.61 17.94 19.24
CA ALA A 90 -60.37 19.04 18.65
C ALA A 90 -59.58 20.37 18.58
N VAL A 91 -58.37 20.42 19.12
CA VAL A 91 -57.52 21.61 19.14
C VAL A 91 -56.38 21.46 18.13
N PRO A 92 -56.32 22.31 17.07
CA PRO A 92 -55.24 22.23 16.09
C PRO A 92 -53.92 22.81 16.65
N PRO A 93 -52.74 22.36 16.15
CA PRO A 93 -51.44 22.85 16.60
C PRO A 93 -51.24 24.37 16.57
N ALA A 94 -51.82 25.05 15.58
CA ALA A 94 -51.76 26.51 15.48
C ALA A 94 -52.45 27.21 16.66
N ALA A 95 -53.51 26.61 17.21
CA ALA A 95 -54.22 27.14 18.35
C ALA A 95 -53.43 26.93 19.66
N LEU A 96 -52.74 25.81 19.82
CA LEU A 96 -51.82 25.59 20.96
C LEU A 96 -50.70 26.62 20.98
N ARG A 97 -50.09 26.91 19.82
CA ARG A 97 -49.07 27.94 19.68
C ARG A 97 -49.62 29.35 19.95
N GLY A 98 -50.85 29.62 19.49
CA GLY A 98 -51.57 30.86 19.81
C GLY A 98 -51.79 31.01 21.32
N HIS A 99 -52.18 29.94 22.00
CA HIS A 99 -52.39 29.93 23.46
C HIS A 99 -51.09 30.19 24.23
N ALA A 100 -49.98 29.56 23.84
CA ALA A 100 -48.67 29.86 24.42
C ALA A 100 -48.33 31.36 24.35
N LYS A 101 -48.64 32.01 23.21
CA LYS A 101 -48.45 33.46 23.04
C LYS A 101 -49.37 34.27 23.95
N VAL A 102 -50.65 33.91 24.05
CA VAL A 102 -51.62 34.57 24.92
C VAL A 102 -51.21 34.47 26.40
N LEU A 103 -50.75 33.30 26.85
CA LEU A 103 -50.23 33.10 28.20
C LEU A 103 -49.00 33.99 28.46
N ALA A 104 -48.06 34.05 27.52
CA ALA A 104 -46.86 34.88 27.63
C ALA A 104 -47.16 36.39 27.74
N GLU A 105 -48.23 36.86 27.08
CA GLU A 105 -48.60 38.28 27.05
C GLU A 105 -49.38 38.71 28.30
N ARG A 106 -50.10 37.80 28.95
CA ARG A 106 -51.12 38.14 29.97
C ARG A 106 -50.79 37.68 31.39
N LEU A 107 -49.87 36.74 31.57
CA LEU A 107 -49.51 36.19 32.88
C LEU A 107 -48.06 36.49 33.26
N PRO A 108 -47.73 36.49 34.57
CA PRO A 108 -46.34 36.46 35.01
C PRO A 108 -45.58 35.28 34.37
N PRO A 109 -44.30 35.45 33.99
CA PRO A 109 -43.56 34.43 33.23
C PRO A 109 -43.59 33.01 33.81
N ALA A 110 -43.48 32.85 35.13
CA ALA A 110 -43.53 31.54 35.78
C ALA A 110 -44.90 30.88 35.63
N GLU A 111 -45.98 31.62 35.85
CA GLU A 111 -47.35 31.13 35.74
C GLU A 111 -47.72 30.79 34.28
N ALA A 112 -47.29 31.62 33.32
CA ALA A 112 -47.48 31.35 31.90
C ALA A 112 -46.81 30.04 31.47
N TYR A 113 -45.59 29.79 31.97
CA TYR A 113 -44.85 28.56 31.71
C TYR A 113 -45.55 27.34 32.31
N ASP A 114 -45.93 27.39 33.58
CA ASP A 114 -46.57 26.24 34.26
C ASP A 114 -47.94 25.90 33.67
N ARG A 115 -48.78 26.90 33.39
CA ARG A 115 -50.07 26.66 32.72
C ARG A 115 -49.89 26.04 31.34
N PHE A 116 -48.92 26.47 30.55
CA PHE A 116 -48.70 25.84 29.25
C PHE A 116 -48.26 24.37 29.38
N ARG A 117 -47.46 24.04 30.41
CA ARG A 117 -47.09 22.66 30.73
C ARG A 117 -48.28 21.79 31.08
N GLU A 118 -49.25 22.32 31.84
CA GLU A 118 -50.48 21.60 32.18
C GLU A 118 -51.27 21.19 30.92
N VAL A 119 -51.40 22.09 29.96
CA VAL A 119 -52.07 21.81 28.67
C VAL A 119 -51.34 20.74 27.87
N LEU A 120 -50.00 20.83 27.79
CA LEU A 120 -49.19 19.81 27.13
C LEU A 120 -49.30 18.46 27.84
N CYS A 121 -49.28 18.42 29.18
CA CYS A 121 -49.45 17.20 29.95
C CYS A 121 -50.78 16.52 29.65
N ALA A 122 -51.88 17.28 29.72
CA ALA A 122 -53.23 16.77 29.43
C ALA A 122 -53.33 16.22 27.99
N GLY A 123 -52.72 16.91 27.02
CA GLY A 123 -52.65 16.43 25.65
C GLY A 123 -51.86 15.13 25.51
N PHE A 124 -50.66 15.08 26.09
CA PHE A 124 -49.81 13.87 26.00
C PHE A 124 -50.43 12.67 26.73
N ASP A 125 -51.14 12.87 27.85
CA ASP A 125 -51.89 11.80 28.52
C ASP A 125 -52.99 11.19 27.63
N ALA A 126 -53.47 11.95 26.64
CA ALA A 126 -54.45 11.52 25.67
C ALA A 126 -53.86 11.10 24.31
N GLY A 127 -52.52 11.00 24.20
CA GLY A 127 -51.86 10.59 22.96
C GLY A 127 -51.74 11.69 21.89
N LEU A 128 -51.76 12.97 22.30
CA LEU A 128 -51.56 14.10 21.38
C LEU A 128 -50.24 13.95 20.59
N VAL A 129 -50.34 13.97 19.25
CA VAL A 129 -49.18 14.03 18.36
C VAL A 129 -48.42 15.34 18.61
N PRO A 130 -47.13 15.30 19.01
CA PRO A 130 -46.36 16.50 19.27
C PRO A 130 -46.15 17.32 17.99
N TYR A 131 -46.52 18.60 18.04
CA TYR A 131 -46.37 19.48 16.88
C TYR A 131 -44.92 20.00 16.74
N ALA A 132 -44.49 20.23 15.50
CA ALA A 132 -43.09 20.55 15.15
C ALA A 132 -42.42 21.68 15.97
N ASN A 133 -43.18 22.67 16.43
CA ASN A 133 -42.66 23.83 17.16
C ASN A 133 -42.78 23.74 18.69
N VAL A 134 -43.16 22.58 19.25
CA VAL A 134 -43.37 22.44 20.69
C VAL A 134 -42.11 22.78 21.51
N PHE A 135 -40.93 22.34 21.09
CA PHE A 135 -39.65 22.70 21.73
C PHE A 135 -39.37 24.21 21.66
N PRO A 136 -39.39 24.87 20.48
CA PRO A 136 -39.29 26.32 20.37
C PRO A 136 -40.27 27.11 21.25
N ASP A 137 -41.53 26.67 21.33
CA ASP A 137 -42.56 27.38 22.09
C ASP A 137 -42.34 27.23 23.62
N VAL A 138 -41.97 26.03 24.08
CA VAL A 138 -41.58 25.79 25.48
C VAL A 138 -40.33 26.61 25.85
N ARG A 139 -39.32 26.70 24.98
CA ARG A 139 -38.12 27.55 25.21
C ARG A 139 -38.47 29.03 25.36
N LYS A 140 -39.41 29.54 24.56
CA LYS A 140 -39.83 30.95 24.59
C LYS A 140 -40.52 31.31 25.90
N LEU A 141 -41.29 30.40 26.49
CA LEU A 141 -41.92 30.59 27.80
C LEU A 141 -40.94 30.36 28.96
N ALA A 142 -40.05 29.38 28.85
CA ALA A 142 -39.06 29.06 29.88
C ALA A 142 -38.05 30.19 30.16
N ARG A 143 -37.58 30.88 29.10
CA ARG A 143 -36.54 31.91 29.22
C ARG A 143 -36.97 33.10 30.11
N PRO A 144 -38.14 33.73 29.91
CA PRO A 144 -38.65 34.76 30.81
C PRO A 144 -38.95 34.23 32.23
N ALA A 145 -39.33 32.96 32.37
CA ALA A 145 -39.56 32.30 33.66
C ALA A 145 -38.27 31.97 34.44
N LYS A 146 -37.10 32.33 33.91
CA LYS A 146 -35.77 32.01 34.47
C LYS A 146 -35.49 30.51 34.58
N VAL A 147 -36.19 29.69 33.79
CA VAL A 147 -35.90 28.26 33.64
C VAL A 147 -34.80 28.11 32.59
N LYS A 148 -33.74 27.35 32.93
CA LYS A 148 -32.63 27.10 32.01
C LYS A 148 -33.14 26.30 30.80
N LYS A 149 -32.65 26.64 29.59
CA LYS A 149 -32.98 25.94 28.33
C LYS A 149 -32.97 24.41 28.50
N ARG A 150 -31.85 23.87 29.00
CA ARG A 150 -31.67 22.44 29.23
C ARG A 150 -32.74 21.82 30.13
N ALA A 151 -33.09 22.48 31.24
CA ALA A 151 -34.10 21.96 32.17
C ALA A 151 -35.51 21.92 31.55
N ALA A 152 -35.86 22.92 30.72
CA ALA A 152 -37.15 22.95 30.04
C ALA A 152 -37.25 21.89 28.93
N GLU A 153 -36.16 21.67 28.20
CA GLU A 153 -36.09 20.65 27.15
C GLU A 153 -36.06 19.23 27.71
N GLU A 154 -35.31 18.99 28.78
CA GLU A 154 -35.31 17.71 29.49
C GLU A 154 -36.68 17.40 30.08
N TRP A 155 -37.35 18.36 30.71
CA TRP A 155 -38.73 18.15 31.18
C TRP A 155 -39.67 17.73 30.03
N LEU A 156 -39.60 18.40 28.90
CA LEU A 156 -40.48 18.12 27.76
C LEU A 156 -40.17 16.74 27.15
N ALA A 157 -38.88 16.44 26.94
CA ALA A 157 -38.43 15.16 26.41
C ALA A 157 -38.83 14.00 27.34
N GLU A 158 -38.61 14.12 28.65
CA GLU A 158 -39.04 13.13 29.64
C GLU A 158 -40.55 12.94 29.60
N ARG A 159 -41.32 14.04 29.56
CA ARG A 159 -42.78 13.98 29.56
C ARG A 159 -43.32 13.27 28.33
N MET A 160 -42.79 13.60 27.15
CA MET A 160 -43.16 12.96 25.87
C MET A 160 -42.79 11.47 25.85
N LEU A 161 -41.63 11.14 26.42
CA LEU A 161 -41.16 9.76 26.51
C LEU A 161 -42.06 8.91 27.42
N ARG A 162 -42.39 9.42 28.62
CA ARG A 162 -43.32 8.75 29.55
C ARG A 162 -44.75 8.65 29.03
N ALA A 163 -45.16 9.57 28.15
CA ALA A 163 -46.46 9.52 27.50
C ALA A 163 -46.53 8.51 26.34
N GLY A 164 -45.39 8.02 25.84
CA GLY A 164 -45.35 7.15 24.67
C GLY A 164 -45.72 7.85 23.36
N VAL A 165 -45.55 9.18 23.27
CA VAL A 165 -45.93 9.97 22.07
C VAL A 165 -44.77 10.24 21.12
N LEU A 166 -43.56 9.76 21.42
CA LEU A 166 -42.40 9.88 20.52
C LEU A 166 -42.47 8.98 19.26
N PRO A 167 -42.98 7.74 19.31
CA PRO A 167 -43.12 6.90 18.11
C PRO A 167 -43.87 7.58 16.96
N ILE A 168 -44.84 8.42 17.30
CA ILE A 168 -45.71 9.14 16.36
C ILE A 168 -45.25 10.59 16.08
N ALA A 169 -44.10 11.01 16.60
CA ALA A 169 -43.61 12.37 16.48
C ALA A 169 -42.98 12.65 15.11
N SER A 170 -43.07 13.91 14.65
CA SER A 170 -42.43 14.34 13.39
C SER A 170 -40.89 14.40 13.48
N HIS A 171 -40.22 14.37 12.33
CA HIS A 171 -38.77 14.54 12.20
C HIS A 171 -38.23 15.78 12.95
N LEU A 172 -38.94 16.92 12.87
CA LEU A 172 -38.56 18.16 13.56
C LEU A 172 -38.57 18.02 15.09
N VAL A 173 -39.49 17.22 15.63
CA VAL A 173 -39.58 16.96 17.08
C VAL A 173 -38.43 16.05 17.50
N TRP A 174 -38.16 14.98 16.77
CA TRP A 174 -37.02 14.09 17.03
C TRP A 174 -35.68 14.84 16.98
N THR A 175 -35.47 15.68 15.96
CA THR A 175 -34.28 16.55 15.84
C THR A 175 -34.11 17.43 17.08
N ALA A 176 -35.20 18.03 17.57
CA ALA A 176 -35.15 18.91 18.75
C ALA A 176 -35.01 18.15 20.08
N ALA A 177 -35.48 16.90 20.13
CA ALA A 177 -35.47 16.06 21.32
C ALA A 177 -34.18 15.24 21.49
N ARG A 178 -33.35 15.10 20.45
CA ARG A 178 -32.12 14.28 20.46
C ARG A 178 -31.21 14.54 21.67
N GLU A 179 -30.71 15.76 21.83
CA GLU A 179 -29.81 16.16 22.93
C GLU A 179 -30.42 15.90 24.33
N PRO A 180 -31.65 16.36 24.65
CA PRO A 180 -32.23 16.09 25.97
C PRO A 180 -32.57 14.61 26.20
N LEU A 181 -33.00 13.85 25.18
CA LEU A 181 -33.27 12.41 25.31
C LEU A 181 -32.01 11.63 25.68
N VAL A 182 -30.90 11.89 24.97
CA VAL A 182 -29.60 11.27 25.28
C VAL A 182 -29.17 11.62 26.71
N ALA A 183 -29.26 12.88 27.11
CA ALA A 183 -28.86 13.33 28.44
C ALA A 183 -29.73 12.78 29.58
N LEU A 184 -30.98 12.40 29.30
CA LEU A 184 -31.90 11.75 30.24
C LEU A 184 -31.65 10.24 30.31
N ALA A 185 -31.59 9.57 29.16
CA ALA A 185 -31.41 8.14 29.07
C ALA A 185 -30.04 7.69 29.60
N ALA A 186 -28.99 8.50 29.41
CA ALA A 186 -27.66 8.20 29.96
C ALA A 186 -27.57 8.26 31.50
N ARG A 187 -28.54 8.87 32.19
CA ARG A 187 -28.53 9.04 33.67
C ARG A 187 -29.61 8.24 34.41
N ASP A 188 -30.64 7.78 33.70
CA ASP A 188 -31.80 7.11 34.27
C ASP A 188 -32.17 5.88 33.43
N GLU A 189 -32.01 4.70 34.02
CA GLU A 189 -32.22 3.41 33.35
C GLU A 189 -33.69 3.18 32.96
N GLU A 190 -34.66 3.72 33.71
CA GLU A 190 -36.08 3.60 33.34
C GLU A 190 -36.40 4.46 32.13
N LEU A 191 -35.82 5.66 32.05
CA LEU A 191 -35.96 6.50 30.84
C LEU A 191 -35.24 5.88 29.65
N LEU A 192 -34.10 5.20 29.85
CA LEU A 192 -33.45 4.45 28.79
C LEU A 192 -34.35 3.33 28.25
N LYS A 193 -35.01 2.55 29.12
CA LYS A 193 -35.96 1.51 28.69
C LYS A 193 -37.12 2.09 27.89
N LEU A 194 -37.66 3.24 28.32
CA LEU A 194 -38.71 3.93 27.56
C LEU A 194 -38.21 4.43 26.20
N LEU A 195 -36.96 4.91 26.11
CA LEU A 195 -36.35 5.31 24.83
C LEU A 195 -36.16 4.12 23.90
N VAL A 196 -35.77 2.96 24.41
CA VAL A 196 -35.70 1.70 23.66
C VAL A 196 -37.10 1.27 23.17
N ALA A 197 -38.14 1.43 23.99
CA ALA A 197 -39.51 1.11 23.60
C ALA A 197 -40.14 2.15 22.64
N ALA A 198 -39.55 3.33 22.50
CA ALA A 198 -40.04 4.41 21.66
C ALA A 198 -39.60 4.26 20.18
N GLU A 199 -39.62 3.03 19.66
CA GLU A 199 -39.33 2.75 18.25
C GLU A 199 -40.29 3.56 17.35
N PRO A 200 -39.78 4.36 16.39
CA PRO A 200 -40.62 5.15 15.49
C PRO A 200 -41.55 4.28 14.63
N ASP A 201 -42.79 4.71 14.47
CA ASP A 201 -43.77 4.04 13.61
C ASP A 201 -43.52 4.41 12.13
N PRO A 202 -43.11 3.45 11.27
CA PRO A 202 -42.79 3.75 9.87
C PRO A 202 -44.03 4.09 9.03
N ASP A 203 -45.23 3.66 9.44
CA ASP A 203 -46.46 3.83 8.64
C ASP A 203 -47.00 5.27 8.69
N LEU A 204 -46.44 6.12 9.55
CA LEU A 204 -46.89 7.49 9.77
C LEU A 204 -46.19 8.54 8.89
N HIS A 205 -45.11 8.17 8.20
CA HIS A 205 -44.31 9.09 7.37
C HIS A 205 -44.03 8.48 6.00
N GLU A 206 -43.66 9.31 5.03
CA GLU A 206 -43.10 8.83 3.77
C GLU A 206 -41.81 8.04 4.05
N GLU A 207 -41.51 7.01 3.24
CA GLU A 207 -40.43 6.05 3.48
C GLU A 207 -39.08 6.71 3.79
N GLU A 208 -38.71 7.74 3.03
CA GLU A 208 -37.46 8.50 3.23
C GLU A 208 -37.40 9.15 4.63
N ILE A 209 -38.48 9.81 5.05
CA ILE A 209 -38.58 10.49 6.35
C ILE A 209 -38.65 9.46 7.49
N ALA A 210 -39.37 8.35 7.30
CA ALA A 210 -39.44 7.27 8.28
C ALA A 210 -38.04 6.70 8.58
N GLN A 211 -37.22 6.52 7.54
CA GLN A 211 -35.83 6.07 7.69
C GLN A 211 -34.95 7.10 8.42
N GLU A 212 -35.10 8.40 8.11
CA GLU A 212 -34.37 9.46 8.83
C GLU A 212 -34.73 9.49 10.32
N ILE A 213 -36.01 9.36 10.66
CA ILE A 213 -36.48 9.32 12.05
C ILE A 213 -35.95 8.09 12.77
N ARG A 214 -36.03 6.91 12.13
CA ARG A 214 -35.45 5.67 12.67
C ARG A 214 -33.94 5.81 12.90
N HIS A 215 -33.22 6.43 11.97
CA HIS A 215 -31.79 6.70 12.10
C HIS A 215 -31.48 7.55 13.33
N MET A 216 -32.19 8.67 13.52
CA MET A 216 -32.02 9.53 14.70
C MET A 216 -32.32 8.80 16.01
N TRP A 217 -33.34 7.94 16.04
CA TRP A 217 -33.64 7.13 17.22
C TRP A 217 -32.49 6.16 17.54
N LEU A 218 -31.96 5.46 16.55
CA LEU A 218 -30.79 4.58 16.72
C LEU A 218 -29.55 5.35 17.20
N GLU A 219 -29.32 6.57 16.68
CA GLU A 219 -28.25 7.45 17.18
C GLU A 219 -28.46 7.82 18.66
N CYS A 220 -29.69 8.15 19.07
CA CYS A 220 -29.99 8.43 20.47
C CYS A 220 -29.68 7.23 21.37
N LEU A 221 -30.01 6.01 20.93
CA LEU A 221 -29.69 4.79 21.67
C LEU A 221 -28.17 4.59 21.80
N VAL A 222 -27.42 4.78 20.71
CA VAL A 222 -25.95 4.71 20.72
C VAL A 222 -25.37 5.73 21.69
N GLU A 223 -25.76 7.01 21.59
CA GLU A 223 -25.21 8.08 22.44
C GLU A 223 -25.60 7.94 23.91
N ALA A 224 -26.77 7.36 24.20
CA ALA A 224 -27.22 7.08 25.56
C ALA A 224 -26.56 5.85 26.19
N GLY A 225 -25.77 5.07 25.44
CA GLY A 225 -25.14 3.84 25.94
C GLY A 225 -26.09 2.64 26.02
N ALA A 226 -27.16 2.62 25.22
CA ALA A 226 -28.22 1.62 25.30
C ALA A 226 -27.72 0.19 25.14
N GLY A 227 -26.65 -0.03 24.36
CA GLY A 227 -26.12 -1.36 24.06
C GLY A 227 -25.79 -2.21 25.29
N ALA A 228 -25.38 -1.59 26.39
CA ALA A 228 -25.12 -2.30 27.65
C ALA A 228 -26.36 -3.01 28.21
N HIS A 229 -27.56 -2.49 27.92
CA HIS A 229 -28.84 -2.94 28.50
C HIS A 229 -29.74 -3.68 27.49
N LEU A 230 -29.43 -3.65 26.20
CA LEU A 230 -30.27 -4.26 25.16
C LEU A 230 -30.19 -5.80 25.21
N PRO A 231 -31.32 -6.52 25.18
CA PRO A 231 -31.31 -7.97 25.19
C PRO A 231 -30.97 -8.54 23.80
N PRO A 232 -30.47 -9.78 23.68
CA PRO A 232 -30.06 -10.36 22.40
C PRO A 232 -31.14 -10.32 21.30
N GLU A 233 -32.40 -10.57 21.65
CA GLU A 233 -33.52 -10.58 20.71
C GLU A 233 -33.82 -9.21 20.09
N TRP A 234 -33.43 -8.11 20.76
CA TRP A 234 -33.64 -6.77 20.22
C TRP A 234 -32.85 -6.57 18.92
N PHE A 235 -31.64 -7.12 18.85
CA PHE A 235 -30.73 -6.93 17.71
C PHE A 235 -31.20 -7.65 16.43
N SER A 236 -32.00 -8.71 16.55
CA SER A 236 -32.59 -9.42 15.40
C SER A 236 -34.01 -8.93 15.06
N THR A 237 -34.62 -8.09 15.91
CA THR A 237 -35.96 -7.54 15.73
C THR A 237 -35.92 -6.04 15.45
N SER A 238 -36.03 -5.18 16.46
CA SER A 238 -36.00 -3.71 16.31
C SER A 238 -34.66 -3.19 15.78
N GLY A 239 -33.56 -3.85 16.16
CA GLY A 239 -32.20 -3.57 15.71
C GLY A 239 -31.82 -4.16 14.36
N ARG A 240 -32.74 -4.83 13.65
CA ARG A 240 -32.49 -5.40 12.32
C ARG A 240 -32.16 -4.30 11.29
N ALA A 241 -31.40 -4.63 10.24
CA ALA A 241 -31.05 -3.71 9.16
C ALA A 241 -30.59 -2.34 9.71
N CYS A 242 -29.71 -2.36 10.69
CA CYS A 242 -29.15 -1.17 11.33
C CYS A 242 -27.90 -0.71 10.56
N PRO A 243 -27.70 0.60 10.32
CA PRO A 243 -26.47 1.09 9.71
C PRO A 243 -25.23 0.57 10.46
N ALA A 244 -24.27 0.03 9.71
CA ALA A 244 -23.17 -0.77 10.27
C ALA A 244 -22.47 -0.11 11.48
N ARG A 245 -22.13 1.19 11.39
CA ARG A 245 -21.48 1.92 12.51
C ARG A 245 -22.32 1.95 13.78
N LEU A 246 -23.63 2.12 13.68
CA LEU A 246 -24.51 2.22 14.84
C LEU A 246 -24.63 0.86 15.53
N LEU A 247 -24.86 -0.21 14.75
CA LEU A 247 -24.96 -1.56 15.30
C LEU A 247 -23.68 -1.99 16.02
N LEU A 248 -22.52 -1.78 15.39
CA LEU A 248 -21.23 -2.13 15.98
C LEU A 248 -21.00 -1.37 17.30
N THR A 249 -21.39 -0.10 17.37
CA THR A 249 -21.25 0.69 18.60
C THR A 249 -22.14 0.16 19.73
N LEU A 250 -23.39 -0.22 19.43
CA LEU A 250 -24.28 -0.85 20.41
C LEU A 250 -23.73 -2.19 20.90
N LEU A 251 -23.14 -3.00 20.01
CA LEU A 251 -22.53 -4.26 20.38
C LEU A 251 -21.25 -4.07 21.20
N ASP A 252 -20.44 -3.07 20.88
CA ASP A 252 -19.24 -2.73 21.66
C ASP A 252 -19.61 -2.30 23.08
N GLN A 253 -20.73 -1.58 23.26
CA GLN A 253 -21.30 -1.23 24.57
C GLN A 253 -21.83 -2.45 25.33
N ALA A 254 -22.35 -3.47 24.64
CA ALA A 254 -22.77 -4.73 25.26
C ALA A 254 -21.57 -5.56 25.77
N GLY A 255 -20.37 -5.27 25.28
CA GLY A 255 -19.13 -5.96 25.63
C GLY A 255 -19.18 -7.44 25.26
N GLU A 256 -18.64 -8.30 26.14
CA GLU A 256 -18.55 -9.73 25.87
C GLU A 256 -19.88 -10.49 26.05
N ARG A 257 -20.91 -9.85 26.59
CA ARG A 257 -22.22 -10.49 26.90
C ARG A 257 -22.88 -11.11 25.67
N LEU A 258 -22.64 -10.54 24.50
CA LEU A 258 -23.21 -10.97 23.21
C LEU A 258 -22.19 -11.72 22.34
N LEU A 259 -21.03 -12.07 22.89
CA LEU A 259 -20.08 -12.95 22.21
C LEU A 259 -20.44 -14.41 22.52
N PRO A 260 -20.25 -15.32 21.55
CA PRO A 260 -20.48 -16.74 21.80
C PRO A 260 -19.58 -17.24 22.95
N PRO A 261 -20.13 -18.00 23.93
CA PRO A 261 -19.40 -18.43 25.13
C PRO A 261 -18.36 -19.53 24.82
N ASP A 262 -18.65 -20.43 23.88
CA ASP A 262 -17.82 -21.59 23.53
C ASP A 262 -17.16 -21.44 22.15
N ALA A 263 -16.42 -20.36 21.93
CA ALA A 263 -15.65 -20.18 20.71
C ALA A 263 -14.32 -20.96 20.81
N ALA A 264 -14.08 -21.88 19.87
CA ALA A 264 -12.77 -22.49 19.70
C ALA A 264 -11.70 -21.38 19.49
N PRO A 265 -10.47 -21.58 19.99
CA PRO A 265 -9.37 -20.66 19.72
C PRO A 265 -9.20 -20.43 18.22
N LEU A 266 -8.92 -19.19 17.83
CA LEU A 266 -8.59 -18.85 16.45
C LEU A 266 -7.26 -19.49 16.07
N ASP A 267 -7.25 -20.22 14.95
CA ASP A 267 -6.04 -20.80 14.37
C ASP A 267 -5.40 -19.77 13.42
N TRP A 268 -4.62 -18.86 13.99
CA TRP A 268 -3.93 -17.82 13.22
C TRP A 268 -2.89 -18.36 12.24
N ASP A 269 -2.42 -19.60 12.44
CA ASP A 269 -1.39 -20.22 11.62
C ASP A 269 -1.98 -20.79 10.34
N GLU A 270 -3.11 -21.47 10.42
CA GLU A 270 -3.65 -22.25 9.30
C GLU A 270 -4.97 -21.72 8.73
N ASP A 271 -5.73 -20.89 9.45
CA ASP A 271 -7.03 -20.38 8.98
C ASP A 271 -6.87 -19.32 7.86
N PRO A 272 -7.30 -19.62 6.61
CA PRO A 272 -7.17 -18.68 5.50
C PRO A 272 -8.04 -17.43 5.62
N ALA A 273 -9.02 -17.40 6.52
CA ALA A 273 -9.85 -16.22 6.75
C ALA A 273 -9.21 -15.22 7.73
N LEU A 274 -8.13 -15.62 8.40
CA LEU A 274 -7.42 -14.80 9.38
C LEU A 274 -6.17 -14.18 8.75
N SER A 275 -5.97 -12.89 9.02
CA SER A 275 -4.66 -12.27 8.88
C SER A 275 -3.89 -12.57 10.16
N HIS A 276 -2.84 -13.38 10.08
CA HIS A 276 -2.01 -13.66 11.25
C HIS A 276 -1.53 -12.32 11.87
N PRO A 277 -1.69 -12.09 13.19
CA PRO A 277 -1.50 -10.77 13.83
C PRO A 277 -0.12 -10.15 13.60
N ASP A 278 0.94 -10.96 13.51
CA ASP A 278 2.28 -10.47 13.17
C ASP A 278 2.67 -10.65 11.68
N PHE A 279 1.80 -11.26 10.86
CA PHE A 279 1.92 -11.26 9.40
C PHE A 279 1.29 -9.97 8.85
N ARG A 280 2.02 -8.87 8.96
CA ARG A 280 1.76 -7.70 8.12
C ARG A 280 2.45 -7.95 6.78
N PRO A 281 1.77 -7.76 5.62
CA PRO A 281 2.49 -7.73 4.35
C PRO A 281 3.63 -6.75 4.55
N ILE A 282 4.84 -7.19 4.22
CA ILE A 282 5.98 -6.32 4.15
C ILE A 282 5.75 -5.39 2.96
N LEU A 283 4.94 -4.36 3.19
CA LEU A 283 4.74 -3.18 2.38
C LEU A 283 4.60 -2.00 3.34
N PRO A 284 5.14 -0.86 2.94
CA PRO A 284 6.22 -0.19 3.62
C PRO A 284 5.83 0.27 5.04
N PHE A 285 6.29 -0.45 6.06
CA PHE A 285 6.65 0.19 7.34
C PHE A 285 7.89 1.07 7.11
N LEU A 286 7.72 2.11 6.29
CA LEU A 286 8.71 3.17 6.06
C LEU A 286 8.05 4.56 5.96
N GLN A 287 6.75 4.71 6.24
CA GLN A 287 6.13 6.05 6.23
C GLN A 287 5.91 6.69 7.61
N ASP A 288 5.99 5.97 8.74
CA ASP A 288 5.69 6.60 10.05
C ASP A 288 6.59 6.26 11.24
N THR A 289 7.70 5.51 11.06
CA THR A 289 8.68 5.33 12.16
C THR A 289 10.14 5.49 11.79
N GLY A 290 10.52 5.61 10.51
CA GLY A 290 11.91 5.80 10.07
C GLY A 290 12.96 5.20 11.02
N GLY A 291 13.12 3.88 11.13
CA GLY A 291 14.13 3.35 12.04
C GLY A 291 14.11 1.84 12.23
N PHE A 292 15.29 1.25 12.08
CA PHE A 292 15.90 0.12 12.80
C PHE A 292 15.04 -0.81 13.69
N PRO A 293 15.39 -2.11 13.80
CA PRO A 293 14.70 -3.02 14.72
C PRO A 293 14.69 -2.46 16.14
N ARG A 294 13.66 -2.78 16.94
CA ARG A 294 13.45 -2.18 18.27
C ARG A 294 14.68 -2.28 19.19
N TRP A 295 15.49 -3.33 19.03
CA TRP A 295 16.71 -3.59 19.79
C TRP A 295 17.95 -2.81 19.37
N ASP A 296 17.90 -2.07 18.26
CA ASP A 296 18.98 -1.16 17.85
C ASP A 296 19.04 0.12 18.69
N ARG A 297 17.92 0.50 19.32
CA ARG A 297 17.83 1.73 20.12
C ARG A 297 18.86 1.72 21.26
N ALA A 298 19.56 2.84 21.43
CA ALA A 298 20.49 3.02 22.53
C ALA A 298 19.79 2.78 23.89
N GLY A 299 20.36 1.89 24.72
CA GLY A 299 19.79 1.53 26.02
C GLY A 299 18.64 0.53 25.98
N PHE A 300 18.34 -0.10 24.84
CA PHE A 300 17.34 -1.17 24.77
C PHE A 300 17.75 -2.39 25.62
N ASP A 301 16.83 -2.85 26.47
CA ASP A 301 17.05 -3.98 27.38
C ASP A 301 16.89 -5.31 26.65
N MET A 302 18.02 -5.94 26.32
CA MET A 302 18.06 -7.25 25.66
C MET A 302 17.59 -8.38 26.56
N ALA A 303 17.75 -8.25 27.89
CA ALA A 303 17.33 -9.28 28.83
C ALA A 303 15.81 -9.29 28.99
N ALA A 304 15.18 -8.11 28.98
CA ALA A 304 13.71 -8.00 28.95
C ALA A 304 13.11 -8.63 27.69
N LEU A 305 13.72 -8.38 26.51
CA LEU A 305 13.30 -9.03 25.26
C LEU A 305 13.49 -10.56 25.31
N ALA A 306 14.59 -11.04 25.88
CA ALA A 306 14.83 -12.48 26.03
C ALA A 306 13.75 -13.14 26.92
N ALA A 307 13.35 -12.49 28.01
CA ALA A 307 12.27 -12.97 28.87
C ALA A 307 10.89 -12.94 28.15
N GLU A 308 10.60 -11.90 27.36
CA GLU A 308 9.39 -11.81 26.51
C GLU A 308 9.31 -12.98 25.53
N VAL A 309 10.42 -13.33 24.89
CA VAL A 309 10.50 -14.44 23.91
C VAL A 309 10.29 -15.80 24.57
N GLU A 310 10.82 -16.03 25.78
CA GLU A 310 10.56 -17.26 26.53
C GLU A 310 9.09 -17.41 26.94
N ASP A 311 8.40 -16.30 27.28
CA ASP A 311 7.02 -16.32 27.78
C ASP A 311 5.97 -16.42 26.66
N THR A 312 6.21 -15.75 25.53
CA THR A 312 5.21 -15.61 24.44
C THR A 312 5.41 -16.56 23.26
N ALA A 313 6.32 -17.52 23.37
CA ALA A 313 6.81 -18.36 22.26
C ALA A 313 7.45 -17.56 21.10
N GLY A 314 7.69 -16.25 21.27
CA GLY A 314 8.66 -15.50 20.47
C GLY A 314 8.28 -15.14 19.03
N TYR A 315 7.08 -15.44 18.53
CA TYR A 315 6.78 -15.26 17.09
C TYR A 315 6.94 -13.82 16.58
N ARG A 316 6.52 -12.81 17.35
CA ARG A 316 6.77 -11.41 16.96
C ARG A 316 8.26 -11.12 16.79
N PHE A 317 9.09 -11.66 17.68
CA PHE A 317 10.54 -11.56 17.58
C PHE A 317 11.08 -12.34 16.38
N GLU A 318 10.57 -13.54 16.09
CA GLU A 318 10.89 -14.32 14.89
C GLU A 318 10.69 -13.51 13.59
N VAL A 319 9.54 -12.84 13.44
CA VAL A 319 9.24 -12.00 12.27
C VAL A 319 10.18 -10.79 12.18
N GLU A 320 10.38 -10.08 13.30
CA GLU A 320 11.31 -8.95 13.36
C GLU A 320 12.76 -9.39 13.06
N LEU A 321 13.14 -10.59 13.49
CA LEU A 321 14.48 -11.17 13.27
C LEU A 321 14.70 -11.57 11.82
N ASP A 322 13.77 -12.29 11.16
CA ASP A 322 13.90 -12.64 9.73
C ASP A 322 14.04 -11.37 8.87
N ALA A 323 13.21 -10.36 9.12
CA ALA A 323 13.28 -9.08 8.43
C ALA A 323 14.62 -8.37 8.67
N PHE A 324 15.08 -8.30 9.92
CA PHE A 324 16.38 -7.73 10.27
C PHE A 324 17.53 -8.44 9.55
N ILE A 325 17.54 -9.77 9.51
CA ILE A 325 18.59 -10.57 8.85
C ILE A 325 18.57 -10.37 7.32
N ARG A 326 17.38 -10.37 6.71
CA ARG A 326 17.23 -10.09 5.27
C ARG A 326 17.79 -8.72 4.89
N ASP A 327 17.58 -7.72 5.74
CA ASP A 327 17.89 -6.31 5.46
C ASP A 327 19.26 -5.86 6.02
N LEU A 328 20.13 -6.79 6.46
CA LEU A 328 21.48 -6.47 6.89
C LEU A 328 22.27 -5.76 5.77
N GLY A 329 22.99 -4.71 6.13
CA GLY A 329 23.78 -3.90 5.19
C GLY A 329 23.01 -2.79 4.48
N THR A 330 21.69 -2.66 4.72
CA THR A 330 20.85 -1.62 4.09
C THR A 330 21.22 -0.20 4.55
N PHE A 331 21.65 -0.02 5.80
CA PHE A 331 21.93 1.28 6.40
C PHE A 331 23.45 1.46 6.60
N GLY A 332 23.98 2.59 6.11
CA GLY A 332 25.39 2.95 6.31
C GLY A 332 25.67 3.41 7.74
N GLY A 333 26.86 3.09 8.26
CA GLY A 333 27.31 3.53 9.59
C GLY A 333 26.86 2.66 10.77
N VAL A 334 26.27 1.49 10.50
CA VAL A 334 25.76 0.57 11.52
C VAL A 334 26.70 -0.61 11.70
N ASP A 335 27.09 -0.89 12.94
CA ASP A 335 27.86 -2.09 13.28
C ASP A 335 26.91 -3.30 13.47
N TYR A 336 26.54 -3.90 12.34
CA TYR A 336 25.65 -5.06 12.32
C TYR A 336 26.19 -6.26 13.11
N LEU A 337 27.51 -6.47 13.14
CA LEU A 337 28.10 -7.58 13.88
C LEU A 337 27.96 -7.37 15.38
N ALA A 338 28.14 -6.14 15.88
CA ALA A 338 27.89 -5.81 17.27
C ALA A 338 26.42 -6.02 17.67
N LEU A 339 25.47 -5.66 16.79
CA LEU A 339 24.04 -5.92 17.03
C LEU A 339 23.71 -7.41 17.08
N ILE A 340 24.24 -8.20 16.14
CA ILE A 340 24.04 -9.66 16.14
C ILE A 340 24.70 -10.28 17.38
N ARG A 341 25.88 -9.81 17.80
CA ARG A 341 26.53 -10.27 19.03
C ARG A 341 25.67 -10.01 20.28
N ARG A 342 25.02 -8.86 20.39
CA ARG A 342 24.09 -8.56 21.50
C ARG A 342 22.91 -9.53 21.55
N LEU A 343 22.35 -9.91 20.39
CA LEU A 343 21.32 -10.95 20.30
C LEU A 343 21.88 -12.31 20.72
N TRP A 344 23.07 -12.66 20.19
CA TRP A 344 23.76 -13.92 20.44
C TRP A 344 24.08 -14.13 21.92
N GLU A 345 24.44 -13.08 22.66
CA GLU A 345 24.78 -13.19 24.09
C GLU A 345 23.58 -13.65 24.95
N GLN A 346 22.34 -13.37 24.54
CA GLN A 346 21.13 -13.82 25.24
C GLN A 346 20.73 -15.23 24.80
N ARG A 347 20.71 -16.20 25.73
CA ARG A 347 20.41 -17.61 25.41
C ARG A 347 19.09 -17.81 24.65
N PRO A 348 17.94 -17.20 25.03
CA PRO A 348 16.68 -17.46 24.35
C PRO A 348 16.67 -16.93 22.91
N LEU A 349 17.22 -15.73 22.70
CA LEU A 349 17.31 -15.11 21.38
C LEU A 349 18.28 -15.87 20.47
N ARG A 350 19.39 -16.37 21.03
CA ARG A 350 20.35 -17.24 20.32
C ARG A 350 19.69 -18.52 19.84
N GLN A 351 18.89 -19.19 20.65
CA GLN A 351 18.22 -20.45 20.28
C GLN A 351 17.26 -20.24 19.09
N VAL A 352 16.54 -19.12 19.05
CA VAL A 352 15.70 -18.75 17.89
C VAL A 352 16.55 -18.54 16.64
N LEU A 353 17.65 -17.78 16.73
CA LEU A 353 18.53 -17.54 15.59
C LEU A 353 19.23 -18.83 15.11
N GLU A 354 19.66 -19.70 16.01
CA GLU A 354 20.22 -21.02 15.69
C GLU A 354 19.20 -21.90 14.96
N GLY A 355 17.93 -21.89 15.39
CA GLY A 355 16.83 -22.57 14.72
C GLY A 355 16.63 -22.06 13.29
N PHE A 356 16.56 -20.74 13.11
CA PHE A 356 16.45 -20.12 11.78
C PHE A 356 17.63 -20.44 10.87
N VAL A 357 18.85 -20.36 11.38
CA VAL A 357 20.05 -20.72 10.60
C VAL A 357 20.01 -22.20 10.20
N ALA A 358 19.57 -23.09 11.09
CA ALA A 358 19.39 -24.50 10.76
C ALA A 358 18.32 -24.71 9.66
N ASP A 359 17.18 -24.04 9.75
CA ASP A 359 16.10 -24.10 8.76
C ASP A 359 16.55 -23.55 7.39
N TRP A 360 17.22 -22.39 7.37
CA TRP A 360 17.77 -21.83 6.14
C TRP A 360 18.85 -22.71 5.54
N LYS A 361 19.70 -23.34 6.36
CA LYS A 361 20.68 -24.34 5.85
C LYS A 361 19.95 -25.52 5.23
N ALA A 362 18.93 -26.07 5.88
CA ALA A 362 18.14 -27.17 5.34
C ALA A 362 17.46 -26.78 4.01
N ASP A 363 16.91 -25.57 3.92
CA ASP A 363 16.30 -25.05 2.69
C ASP A 363 17.32 -24.80 1.58
N ALA A 364 18.54 -24.34 1.91
CA ALA A 364 19.62 -24.16 0.94
C ALA A 364 20.09 -25.49 0.31
N LEU A 365 20.01 -26.60 1.05
CA LEU A 365 20.38 -27.93 0.56
C LEU A 365 19.32 -28.56 -0.36
N ARG A 366 18.09 -28.03 -0.38
CA ARG A 366 17.00 -28.58 -1.18
C ARG A 366 17.06 -28.04 -2.62
N PRO A 367 16.90 -28.88 -3.65
CA PRO A 367 16.76 -28.44 -5.04
C PRO A 367 15.36 -27.85 -5.29
N ALA A 368 14.97 -26.86 -4.49
CA ALA A 368 13.68 -26.19 -4.51
C ALA A 368 13.90 -24.69 -4.65
N LEU A 369 13.58 -24.11 -5.81
CA LEU A 369 13.93 -22.72 -6.12
C LEU A 369 13.44 -21.70 -5.09
N PRO A 370 12.19 -21.74 -4.60
CA PRO A 370 11.73 -20.80 -3.57
C PRO A 370 12.47 -20.97 -2.23
N ALA A 371 12.78 -22.21 -1.84
CA ALA A 371 13.50 -22.50 -0.60
C ALA A 371 14.96 -22.03 -0.68
N LEU A 372 15.64 -22.35 -1.80
CA LEU A 372 17.00 -21.90 -2.08
C LEU A 372 17.09 -20.37 -2.12
N ALA A 373 16.17 -19.71 -2.82
CA ALA A 373 16.13 -18.24 -2.89
C ALA A 373 15.88 -17.61 -1.52
N HIS A 374 14.95 -18.17 -0.74
CA HIS A 374 14.65 -17.73 0.62
C HIS A 374 15.88 -17.87 1.52
N ALA A 375 16.51 -19.05 1.56
CA ALA A 375 17.68 -19.32 2.38
C ALA A 375 18.89 -18.43 2.02
N LEU A 376 19.22 -18.32 0.73
CA LEU A 376 20.36 -17.52 0.28
C LEU A 376 20.18 -16.04 0.60
N SER A 377 18.94 -15.53 0.61
CA SER A 377 18.70 -14.13 0.98
C SER A 377 18.83 -13.84 2.48
N ARG A 378 19.07 -14.85 3.33
CA ARG A 378 19.37 -14.68 4.77
C ARG A 378 20.79 -15.12 5.12
N LEU A 379 21.23 -16.26 4.60
CA LEU A 379 22.58 -16.79 4.83
C LEU A 379 23.68 -15.88 4.26
N LEU A 380 23.48 -15.30 3.07
CA LEU A 380 24.48 -14.42 2.45
C LEU A 380 24.66 -13.10 3.24
N PRO A 381 23.61 -12.37 3.64
CA PRO A 381 23.78 -11.22 4.53
C PRO A 381 24.49 -11.55 5.85
N LEU A 382 24.16 -12.67 6.51
CA LEU A 382 24.90 -13.12 7.70
C LEU A 382 26.39 -13.32 7.43
N ALA A 383 26.73 -14.01 6.33
CA ALA A 383 28.11 -14.22 5.92
C ALA A 383 28.83 -12.90 5.54
N ARG A 384 28.12 -11.94 4.93
CA ARG A 384 28.64 -10.60 4.59
C ARG A 384 29.06 -9.81 5.83
N HIS A 385 28.35 -10.00 6.94
CA HIS A 385 28.52 -9.24 8.17
C HIS A 385 29.21 -10.03 9.30
N GLY A 386 30.00 -11.04 8.96
CA GLY A 386 30.92 -11.69 9.90
C GLY A 386 30.27 -12.65 10.90
N PHE A 387 29.04 -13.13 10.64
CA PHE A 387 28.37 -14.06 11.55
C PHE A 387 29.14 -15.38 11.74
N ALA A 388 29.91 -15.82 10.74
CA ALA A 388 30.77 -17.00 10.83
C ALA A 388 31.85 -16.88 11.94
N ASP A 389 32.21 -15.66 12.35
CA ASP A 389 33.13 -15.43 13.46
C ASP A 389 32.46 -15.67 14.83
N LEU A 390 31.13 -15.54 14.89
CA LEU A 390 30.32 -15.83 16.09
C LEU A 390 29.89 -17.30 16.15
N ASP A 391 29.52 -17.88 15.00
CA ASP A 391 29.18 -19.28 14.85
C ASP A 391 29.97 -19.93 13.70
N PRO A 392 31.14 -20.54 14.02
CA PRO A 392 31.91 -21.31 13.05
C PRO A 392 31.14 -22.50 12.46
N GLY A 393 30.04 -22.94 13.09
CA GLY A 393 29.16 -24.00 12.61
C GLY A 393 28.30 -23.61 11.40
N LEU A 394 28.26 -22.32 11.03
CA LEU A 394 27.51 -21.84 9.86
C LEU A 394 27.91 -22.59 8.58
N SER A 395 29.21 -22.75 8.32
CA SER A 395 29.73 -23.41 7.10
C SER A 395 29.62 -24.94 7.14
N ALA A 396 29.48 -25.55 8.32
CA ALA A 396 29.47 -26.99 8.47
C ALA A 396 28.29 -27.64 7.76
N GLY A 397 28.56 -28.52 6.79
CA GLY A 397 27.54 -29.26 6.04
C GLY A 397 26.69 -28.40 5.10
N LEU A 398 27.07 -27.14 4.85
CA LEU A 398 26.37 -26.24 3.94
C LEU A 398 26.94 -26.38 2.53
N ASP A 399 26.17 -27.00 1.63
CA ASP A 399 26.47 -27.08 0.20
C ASP A 399 25.20 -26.72 -0.59
N PRO A 400 24.96 -25.43 -0.87
CA PRO A 400 23.71 -25.00 -1.50
C PRO A 400 23.44 -25.75 -2.81
N ALA A 401 22.20 -26.22 -2.98
CA ALA A 401 21.75 -26.99 -4.13
C ALA A 401 22.01 -26.28 -5.46
N ASP A 402 22.20 -27.06 -6.53
CA ASP A 402 22.39 -26.51 -7.87
C ASP A 402 21.14 -25.71 -8.31
N PRO A 403 21.27 -24.40 -8.58
CA PRO A 403 20.17 -23.57 -9.06
C PRO A 403 19.52 -24.07 -10.35
N VAL A 404 20.24 -24.84 -11.19
CA VAL A 404 19.67 -25.48 -12.39
C VAL A 404 18.67 -26.56 -12.00
N ASP A 405 18.99 -27.37 -11.00
CA ASP A 405 18.09 -28.41 -10.49
C ASP A 405 16.90 -27.80 -9.75
N ALA A 406 17.14 -26.72 -9.01
CA ALA A 406 16.09 -25.96 -8.36
C ALA A 406 15.12 -25.35 -9.38
N LEU A 407 15.63 -24.76 -10.47
CA LEU A 407 14.82 -24.24 -11.57
C LEU A 407 14.05 -25.36 -12.27
N LEU A 408 14.71 -26.47 -12.61
CA LEU A 408 14.07 -27.62 -13.24
C LEU A 408 12.91 -28.16 -12.39
N SER A 409 13.12 -28.28 -11.07
CA SER A 409 12.10 -28.75 -10.14
C SER A 409 10.91 -27.79 -10.07
N ALA A 410 11.15 -26.47 -10.06
CA ALA A 410 10.08 -25.48 -10.12
C ALA A 410 9.27 -25.56 -11.43
N LEU A 411 9.96 -25.65 -12.58
CA LEU A 411 9.33 -25.80 -13.89
C LEU A 411 8.54 -27.10 -14.02
N ARG A 412 8.96 -28.19 -13.37
CA ARG A 412 8.28 -29.50 -13.43
C ARG A 412 7.21 -29.73 -12.37
N GLY A 413 7.29 -29.08 -11.21
CA GLY A 413 6.33 -29.30 -10.11
C GLY A 413 5.21 -28.25 -10.01
N GLY A 414 5.32 -27.15 -10.76
CA GLY A 414 4.22 -26.24 -11.02
C GLY A 414 4.45 -24.82 -10.56
N LEU A 415 4.18 -23.88 -11.46
CA LEU A 415 4.23 -22.44 -11.20
C LEU A 415 2.81 -21.90 -10.94
N PRO A 416 2.63 -20.96 -9.98
CA PRO A 416 1.34 -20.32 -9.73
C PRO A 416 0.71 -19.66 -10.95
N GLU A 417 1.55 -19.17 -11.87
CA GLU A 417 1.18 -18.51 -13.13
C GLU A 417 0.60 -19.47 -14.19
N GLU A 418 0.70 -20.79 -13.99
CA GLU A 418 0.04 -21.78 -14.86
C GLU A 418 -1.49 -21.79 -14.70
N LEU A 419 -1.99 -21.25 -13.58
CA LEU A 419 -3.40 -21.26 -13.22
C LEU A 419 -3.98 -19.85 -13.22
N GLY A 420 -5.18 -19.69 -13.76
CA GLY A 420 -5.87 -18.41 -13.84
C GLY A 420 -6.18 -17.84 -12.47
N VAL A 421 -6.23 -16.52 -12.39
CA VAL A 421 -6.77 -15.82 -11.21
C VAL A 421 -8.28 -15.66 -11.40
N PRO A 422 -9.12 -15.89 -10.37
CA PRO A 422 -10.55 -15.62 -10.47
C PRO A 422 -10.77 -14.13 -10.74
N SER A 423 -11.62 -13.79 -11.71
CA SER A 423 -12.06 -12.42 -12.02
C SER A 423 -11.01 -11.45 -12.60
N GLU A 424 -10.26 -11.87 -13.62
CA GLU A 424 -9.27 -11.06 -14.37
C GLU A 424 -9.80 -9.78 -15.06
N GLY A 425 -11.04 -9.36 -14.79
CA GLY A 425 -11.64 -8.10 -15.23
C GLY A 425 -12.54 -7.38 -14.21
N ALA A 426 -12.81 -7.93 -13.03
CA ALA A 426 -13.70 -7.31 -12.04
C ALA A 426 -12.94 -6.52 -10.95
N VAL A 427 -11.67 -6.85 -10.73
CA VAL A 427 -10.84 -6.24 -9.69
C VAL A 427 -9.72 -5.43 -10.36
N ALA A 428 -9.81 -4.10 -10.30
CA ALA A 428 -8.70 -3.24 -10.71
C ALA A 428 -7.45 -3.58 -9.87
N ALA A 429 -6.29 -3.72 -10.53
CA ALA A 429 -5.06 -4.23 -9.92
C ALA A 429 -4.59 -3.42 -8.70
N ASP A 430 -5.00 -2.15 -8.60
CA ASP A 430 -4.51 -1.15 -7.64
C ASP A 430 -5.46 -0.87 -6.46
N MET A 431 -6.48 -1.71 -6.22
CA MET A 431 -7.51 -1.46 -5.20
C MET A 431 -7.42 -2.47 -4.04
N PRO A 432 -7.57 -2.01 -2.78
CA PRO A 432 -7.57 -2.92 -1.64
C PRO A 432 -8.87 -3.73 -1.60
N ILE A 433 -8.74 -5.03 -1.40
CA ILE A 433 -9.86 -5.97 -1.39
C ILE A 433 -9.74 -7.01 -0.27
N THR A 434 -10.88 -7.52 0.17
CA THR A 434 -11.00 -8.76 0.95
C THR A 434 -11.23 -9.95 0.04
N VAL A 435 -10.69 -11.10 0.43
CA VAL A 435 -10.77 -12.36 -0.29
C VAL A 435 -11.03 -13.45 0.73
N ILE A 436 -12.27 -13.92 0.80
CA ILE A 436 -12.67 -14.95 1.75
C ILE A 436 -13.30 -16.11 1.03
N GLN A 437 -12.81 -17.31 1.35
CA GLN A 437 -13.46 -18.55 0.95
C GLN A 437 -14.35 -19.04 2.09
N HIS A 438 -15.56 -19.44 1.75
CA HIS A 438 -16.42 -20.25 2.60
C HIS A 438 -16.94 -21.41 1.76
N HIS A 439 -16.53 -22.62 2.11
CA HIS A 439 -16.75 -23.84 1.35
C HIS A 439 -16.41 -23.65 -0.14
N ASP A 440 -17.43 -23.69 -1.00
CA ASP A 440 -17.35 -23.69 -2.45
C ASP A 440 -17.47 -22.29 -3.06
N HIS A 441 -17.55 -21.26 -2.23
CA HIS A 441 -17.73 -19.88 -2.66
C HIS A 441 -16.51 -19.04 -2.31
N LEU A 442 -16.00 -18.30 -3.30
CA LEU A 442 -14.98 -17.27 -3.09
C LEU A 442 -15.66 -15.90 -3.14
N THR A 443 -15.55 -15.15 -2.06
CA THR A 443 -16.08 -13.79 -1.95
C THR A 443 -14.95 -12.78 -2.10
N PHE A 444 -15.12 -11.89 -3.07
CA PHE A 444 -14.36 -10.65 -3.17
C PHE A 444 -15.15 -9.54 -2.50
N GLY A 445 -14.49 -8.71 -1.70
CA GLY A 445 -15.14 -7.57 -1.08
C GLY A 445 -14.26 -6.34 -1.05
N ARG A 446 -14.91 -5.20 -0.84
CA ARG A 446 -14.25 -3.92 -0.60
C ARG A 446 -14.96 -3.22 0.54
N THR A 447 -14.21 -2.91 1.58
CA THR A 447 -14.63 -2.02 2.67
C THR A 447 -14.17 -0.62 2.33
N SER A 448 -15.11 0.29 2.04
CA SER A 448 -14.82 1.71 1.77
C SER A 448 -16.11 2.51 1.65
N TRP A 449 -16.00 3.82 1.41
CA TRP A 449 -17.14 4.67 1.06
C TRP A 449 -17.91 4.18 -0.19
N ALA A 450 -17.26 3.44 -1.10
CA ALA A 450 -17.86 2.77 -2.26
C ALA A 450 -17.64 1.24 -2.17
N GLY A 451 -17.96 0.67 -1.02
CA GLY A 451 -17.82 -0.76 -0.76
C GLY A 451 -18.83 -1.63 -1.51
N TRP A 452 -18.45 -2.88 -1.75
CA TRP A 452 -19.24 -3.90 -2.45
C TRP A 452 -18.73 -5.29 -2.07
N ALA A 453 -19.52 -6.33 -2.33
CA ALA A 453 -19.08 -7.72 -2.25
C ALA A 453 -19.65 -8.55 -3.41
N ALA A 454 -18.88 -9.50 -3.93
CA ALA A 454 -19.28 -10.42 -4.99
C ALA A 454 -18.79 -11.84 -4.68
N ALA A 455 -19.69 -12.80 -4.78
CA ALA A 455 -19.43 -14.20 -4.54
C ALA A 455 -19.37 -14.98 -5.86
N HIS A 456 -18.39 -15.88 -5.96
CA HIS A 456 -18.11 -16.68 -7.15
C HIS A 456 -18.09 -18.16 -6.79
N ALA A 457 -18.71 -18.99 -7.63
CA ALA A 457 -18.62 -20.45 -7.51
C ALA A 457 -17.42 -21.03 -8.28
N ASP A 458 -16.96 -20.32 -9.31
CA ASP A 458 -15.78 -20.62 -10.12
C ASP A 458 -15.23 -19.34 -10.77
N ARG A 459 -14.19 -19.45 -11.61
CA ARG A 459 -13.55 -18.31 -12.29
C ARG A 459 -14.52 -17.47 -13.14
N HIS A 460 -15.51 -18.09 -13.75
CA HIS A 460 -16.38 -17.50 -14.78
C HIS A 460 -17.80 -17.21 -14.28
N ARG A 461 -18.19 -17.78 -13.14
CA ARG A 461 -19.56 -17.71 -12.61
C ARG A 461 -19.62 -16.95 -11.29
N GLN A 462 -20.01 -15.68 -11.38
CA GLN A 462 -20.51 -14.92 -10.23
C GLN A 462 -21.91 -15.43 -9.86
N VAL A 463 -22.13 -15.74 -8.58
CA VAL A 463 -23.42 -16.25 -8.08
C VAL A 463 -24.23 -15.21 -7.31
N ALA A 464 -23.56 -14.22 -6.70
CA ALA A 464 -24.21 -13.13 -5.99
C ALA A 464 -23.32 -11.88 -5.98
N ALA A 465 -23.92 -10.70 -5.88
CA ALA A 465 -23.22 -9.45 -5.60
C ALA A 465 -24.14 -8.48 -4.84
N VAL A 466 -23.54 -7.55 -4.09
CA VAL A 466 -24.23 -6.58 -3.25
C VAL A 466 -23.40 -5.30 -3.11
N ASP A 467 -24.04 -4.14 -3.18
CA ASP A 467 -23.40 -2.84 -2.90
C ASP A 467 -23.47 -2.54 -1.40
N LEU A 468 -22.30 -2.27 -0.80
CA LEU A 468 -22.11 -2.14 0.65
C LEU A 468 -21.35 -0.85 0.97
N LYS A 469 -21.89 0.29 0.55
CA LYS A 469 -21.25 1.60 0.77
C LYS A 469 -21.08 1.84 2.27
N GLN A 470 -19.93 2.40 2.63
CA GLN A 470 -19.58 2.75 4.00
C GLN A 470 -19.48 1.55 4.96
N LEU A 471 -19.29 0.32 4.43
CA LEU A 471 -18.95 -0.83 5.28
C LEU A 471 -17.61 -0.57 5.98
N PRO A 472 -17.54 -0.63 7.33
CA PRO A 472 -16.32 -0.43 8.09
C PRO A 472 -15.20 -1.41 7.71
N ASP A 473 -13.96 -0.94 7.68
CA ASP A 473 -12.76 -1.75 7.36
C ASP A 473 -12.45 -2.85 8.39
N SER A 474 -13.09 -2.80 9.56
CA SER A 474 -13.00 -3.85 10.58
C SER A 474 -13.85 -5.08 10.26
N LEU A 475 -14.74 -4.99 9.25
CA LEU A 475 -15.61 -6.07 8.84
C LEU A 475 -15.13 -6.72 7.56
N VAL A 476 -15.24 -8.03 7.51
CA VAL A 476 -14.86 -8.83 6.36
C VAL A 476 -16.14 -9.48 5.79
N PRO A 477 -16.59 -9.10 4.58
CA PRO A 477 -17.75 -9.70 3.95
C PRO A 477 -17.44 -11.08 3.35
N TRP A 478 -18.38 -12.01 3.45
CA TRP A 478 -18.32 -13.35 2.86
C TRP A 478 -19.71 -13.90 2.56
N TYR A 479 -19.82 -14.87 1.67
CA TYR A 479 -21.08 -15.48 1.25
C TYR A 479 -21.22 -16.89 1.82
N ASP A 480 -22.33 -17.17 2.50
CA ASP A 480 -22.59 -18.48 3.12
C ASP A 480 -23.19 -19.52 2.16
N GLY A 481 -23.48 -19.12 0.92
CA GLY A 481 -24.17 -19.93 -0.09
C GLY A 481 -25.63 -19.52 -0.32
N GLU A 482 -26.21 -18.71 0.58
CA GLU A 482 -27.57 -18.19 0.48
C GLU A 482 -27.58 -16.65 0.52
N ARG A 483 -26.82 -16.05 1.44
CA ARG A 483 -26.79 -14.61 1.73
C ARG A 483 -25.36 -14.12 2.03
N PHE A 484 -25.19 -12.80 2.01
CA PHE A 484 -23.96 -12.18 2.46
C PHE A 484 -23.96 -12.00 3.98
N LEU A 485 -22.83 -12.37 4.57
CA LEU A 485 -22.49 -12.16 5.97
C LEU A 485 -21.27 -11.24 6.06
N ALA A 486 -21.11 -10.57 7.20
CA ALA A 486 -19.91 -9.80 7.52
C ALA A 486 -19.43 -10.19 8.91
N SER A 487 -18.11 -10.37 9.07
CA SER A 487 -17.53 -10.83 10.33
C SER A 487 -16.39 -9.94 10.78
N ARG A 488 -16.19 -9.83 12.10
CA ARG A 488 -15.01 -9.25 12.74
C ARG A 488 -14.51 -10.15 13.87
N ILE A 489 -13.32 -9.83 14.38
CA ILE A 489 -12.75 -10.49 15.55
C ILE A 489 -12.79 -9.53 16.74
N VAL A 490 -13.40 -9.96 17.85
CA VAL A 490 -13.48 -9.22 19.11
C VAL A 490 -13.05 -10.14 20.24
N ALA A 491 -12.08 -9.71 21.05
CA ALA A 491 -11.53 -10.52 22.16
C ALA A 491 -11.17 -11.96 21.74
N GLY A 492 -10.53 -12.11 20.57
CA GLY A 492 -10.12 -13.42 20.04
C GLY A 492 -11.26 -14.33 19.57
N ARG A 493 -12.46 -13.80 19.35
CA ARG A 493 -13.64 -14.55 18.93
C ARG A 493 -14.28 -13.92 17.69
N TRP A 494 -14.84 -14.76 16.82
CA TRP A 494 -15.65 -14.30 15.69
C TRP A 494 -16.94 -13.64 16.19
N GLN A 495 -17.32 -12.55 15.54
CA GLN A 495 -18.63 -11.94 15.66
C GLN A 495 -19.16 -11.67 14.24
N THR A 496 -20.29 -12.29 13.92
CA THR A 496 -20.83 -12.33 12.55
C THR A 496 -22.22 -11.72 12.47
N PHE A 497 -22.49 -11.08 11.34
CA PHE A 497 -23.71 -10.33 11.04
C PHE A 497 -24.23 -10.73 9.67
N THR A 498 -25.55 -10.71 9.49
CA THR A 498 -26.10 -10.59 8.13
C THR A 498 -25.84 -9.19 7.62
N VAL A 499 -25.41 -9.06 6.37
CA VAL A 499 -25.14 -7.77 5.71
C VAL A 499 -25.94 -7.66 4.43
N GLU A 500 -26.63 -6.54 4.26
CA GLU A 500 -27.55 -6.29 3.15
C GLU A 500 -27.37 -4.87 2.60
N GLU A 501 -27.84 -4.65 1.38
CA GLU A 501 -27.91 -3.32 0.77
C GLU A 501 -29.10 -2.53 1.36
N GLY A 502 -28.80 -1.44 2.07
CA GLY A 502 -29.80 -0.51 2.60
C GLY A 502 -30.06 0.69 1.68
N PRO A 503 -30.81 1.69 2.18
CA PRO A 503 -31.07 2.93 1.43
C PRO A 503 -29.77 3.60 0.94
N ALA A 504 -29.80 4.15 -0.29
CA ALA A 504 -28.63 4.70 -0.99
C ALA A 504 -27.43 3.73 -1.13
N SER A 505 -27.69 2.43 -1.03
CA SER A 505 -26.71 1.34 -1.01
C SER A 505 -25.79 1.34 0.22
N GLN A 506 -26.20 1.94 1.34
CA GLN A 506 -25.44 1.89 2.59
C GLN A 506 -25.50 0.48 3.18
N ALA A 507 -24.37 -0.02 3.70
CA ALA A 507 -24.34 -1.31 4.37
C ALA A 507 -25.18 -1.29 5.67
N VAL A 508 -26.19 -2.14 5.73
CA VAL A 508 -26.99 -2.39 6.93
C VAL A 508 -26.71 -3.80 7.46
N LEU A 509 -26.69 -3.91 8.79
CA LEU A 509 -26.32 -5.12 9.51
C LEU A 509 -27.47 -5.59 10.39
N THR A 510 -27.58 -6.90 10.54
CA THR A 510 -28.44 -7.56 11.53
C THR A 510 -27.59 -8.54 12.33
N TRP A 511 -27.60 -8.44 13.66
CA TRP A 511 -26.98 -9.44 14.52
C TRP A 511 -28.04 -10.42 15.02
N ASP A 512 -27.79 -11.70 14.81
CA ASP A 512 -28.64 -12.79 15.28
C ASP A 512 -27.79 -13.75 16.12
N ALA A 513 -28.26 -14.07 17.32
CA ALA A 513 -27.62 -15.04 18.20
C ALA A 513 -27.43 -16.41 17.53
N ALA A 514 -28.32 -16.79 16.60
CA ALA A 514 -28.20 -18.04 15.84
C ALA A 514 -27.00 -18.05 14.87
N LEU A 515 -26.59 -16.87 14.39
CA LEU A 515 -25.45 -16.70 13.47
C LEU A 515 -24.18 -16.23 14.18
N ALA A 516 -24.25 -15.96 15.48
CA ALA A 516 -23.14 -15.36 16.23
C ALA A 516 -21.85 -16.19 16.19
N ALA A 517 -21.95 -17.52 16.03
CA ALA A 517 -20.81 -18.43 15.92
C ALA A 517 -20.42 -18.77 14.47
N ALA A 518 -21.20 -18.31 13.48
CA ALA A 518 -20.89 -18.53 12.07
C ALA A 518 -19.56 -17.85 11.73
N ARG A 519 -18.74 -18.52 10.94
CA ARG A 519 -17.45 -18.02 10.49
C ARG A 519 -17.14 -18.55 9.09
N PRO A 520 -16.25 -17.89 8.34
CA PRO A 520 -15.75 -18.47 7.11
C PRO A 520 -15.13 -19.84 7.38
N GLU A 521 -15.38 -20.79 6.49
CA GLU A 521 -14.83 -22.14 6.58
C GLU A 521 -14.05 -22.41 5.31
N SER A 522 -12.74 -22.37 5.41
CA SER A 522 -11.82 -22.55 4.29
C SER A 522 -10.78 -23.61 4.63
N PRO A 523 -10.51 -24.58 3.72
CA PRO A 523 -9.42 -25.52 3.91
C PRO A 523 -8.06 -24.80 4.01
N SER A 524 -7.27 -25.11 5.04
CA SER A 524 -5.88 -24.66 5.17
C SER A 524 -4.93 -25.31 4.15
N ALA A 525 -5.38 -26.38 3.50
CA ALA A 525 -4.66 -27.06 2.44
C ALA A 525 -5.59 -27.65 1.37
N ALA A 526 -5.08 -27.76 0.15
CA ALA A 526 -5.76 -28.37 -0.98
C ALA A 526 -4.77 -29.07 -1.93
N ASP A 527 -5.27 -29.97 -2.74
CA ASP A 527 -4.50 -30.65 -3.78
C ASP A 527 -4.84 -30.04 -5.15
N VAL A 528 -3.83 -29.70 -5.94
CA VAL A 528 -3.99 -29.11 -7.28
C VAL A 528 -3.19 -29.91 -8.30
N THR A 529 -3.82 -30.27 -9.42
CA THR A 529 -3.14 -30.98 -10.51
C THR A 529 -2.87 -30.01 -11.64
N PHE A 530 -1.60 -29.68 -11.87
CA PHE A 530 -1.20 -28.87 -13.00
C PHE A 530 -1.28 -29.68 -14.31
N PRO A 531 -1.51 -29.04 -15.47
CA PRO A 531 -1.54 -29.75 -16.75
C PRO A 531 -0.27 -30.57 -17.00
N GLY A 532 -0.45 -31.80 -17.47
CA GLY A 532 0.64 -32.74 -17.75
C GLY A 532 1.28 -33.40 -16.51
N ALA A 533 0.87 -33.04 -15.28
CA ALA A 533 1.35 -33.70 -14.07
C ALA A 533 0.71 -35.09 -13.88
N THR A 534 1.48 -36.05 -13.37
CA THR A 534 1.01 -37.43 -13.11
C THR A 534 0.39 -37.60 -11.72
N ALA A 535 0.58 -36.63 -10.83
CA ALA A 535 0.07 -36.61 -9.46
C ALA A 535 -0.16 -35.15 -9.01
N PRO A 536 -1.03 -34.91 -8.01
CA PRO A 536 -1.34 -33.57 -7.54
C PRO A 536 -0.23 -32.97 -6.66
N SER A 537 -0.02 -31.66 -6.79
CA SER A 537 0.77 -30.86 -5.87
C SER A 537 -0.08 -30.44 -4.67
N ARG A 538 0.51 -30.39 -3.48
CA ARG A 538 -0.14 -29.97 -2.23
C ARG A 538 0.07 -28.47 -2.02
N VAL A 539 -1.01 -27.72 -1.87
CA VAL A 539 -1.02 -26.32 -1.46
C VAL A 539 -1.34 -26.25 0.02
N ARG A 540 -0.52 -25.59 0.84
CA ARG A 540 -0.77 -25.44 2.28
C ARG A 540 -0.46 -24.02 2.74
N LEU A 541 -1.36 -23.46 3.54
CA LEU A 541 -1.14 -22.24 4.31
C LEU A 541 -0.54 -22.59 5.67
N HIS A 542 0.49 -21.87 6.06
CA HIS A 542 0.99 -21.86 7.42
C HIS A 542 1.64 -20.50 7.72
N ARG A 543 1.22 -19.83 8.80
CA ARG A 543 1.75 -18.54 9.27
C ARG A 543 1.78 -17.45 8.19
N GLY A 544 0.69 -17.31 7.43
CA GLY A 544 0.60 -16.33 6.33
C GLY A 544 1.37 -16.69 5.06
N ILE A 545 2.03 -17.85 5.01
CA ILE A 545 2.76 -18.31 3.83
C ILE A 545 2.03 -19.50 3.18
N LEU A 546 1.68 -19.34 1.91
CA LEU A 546 1.14 -20.40 1.08
C LEU A 546 2.29 -21.08 0.32
N THR A 547 2.50 -22.37 0.60
CA THR A 547 3.53 -23.19 -0.05
C THR A 547 2.87 -24.19 -0.98
N VAL A 548 3.35 -24.25 -2.23
CA VAL A 548 3.00 -25.29 -3.21
C VAL A 548 4.12 -26.32 -3.21
N THR A 549 3.78 -27.57 -2.94
CA THR A 549 4.71 -28.69 -2.84
C THR A 549 4.36 -29.73 -3.91
N ALA A 550 5.32 -30.05 -4.78
CA ALA A 550 5.18 -31.06 -5.80
C ALA A 550 4.96 -32.46 -5.19
N PRO A 551 4.48 -33.45 -5.98
CA PRO A 551 4.23 -34.81 -5.49
C PRO A 551 5.45 -35.51 -4.89
N ASP A 552 6.66 -35.11 -5.27
CA ASP A 552 7.92 -35.64 -4.75
C ASP A 552 8.37 -34.99 -3.43
N GLY A 553 7.58 -34.05 -2.89
CA GLY A 553 7.87 -33.31 -1.66
C GLY A 553 8.64 -32.01 -1.89
N THR A 554 8.94 -31.62 -3.13
CA THR A 554 9.73 -30.41 -3.44
C THR A 554 8.85 -29.15 -3.44
N PRO A 555 9.16 -28.11 -2.63
CA PRO A 555 8.47 -26.82 -2.73
C PRO A 555 8.73 -26.13 -4.07
N THR A 556 7.70 -25.84 -4.85
CA THR A 556 7.80 -25.16 -6.15
C THR A 556 7.34 -23.72 -6.14
N ALA A 557 6.52 -23.33 -5.15
CA ALA A 557 6.18 -21.94 -4.91
C ALA A 557 6.06 -21.65 -3.41
N ARG A 558 6.41 -20.43 -3.02
CA ARG A 558 6.23 -19.87 -1.69
C ARG A 558 5.68 -18.45 -1.86
N LEU A 559 4.45 -18.21 -1.41
CA LEU A 559 3.70 -17.00 -1.67
C LEU A 559 3.20 -16.40 -0.35
N ASP A 560 3.34 -15.10 -0.19
CA ASP A 560 2.70 -14.37 0.90
C ASP A 560 1.18 -14.40 0.68
N TYR A 561 0.44 -14.82 1.71
CA TYR A 561 -1.01 -14.93 1.68
C TYR A 561 -1.64 -14.03 2.74
N LEU A 562 -2.57 -13.20 2.29
CA LEU A 562 -3.41 -12.38 3.15
C LEU A 562 -4.85 -12.45 2.66
N PRO A 563 -5.83 -12.64 3.56
CA PRO A 563 -7.24 -12.49 3.21
C PRO A 563 -7.59 -11.03 2.87
N HIS A 564 -6.72 -10.08 3.23
CA HIS A 564 -6.81 -8.68 2.85
C HIS A 564 -5.63 -8.28 1.97
N LYS A 565 -5.91 -8.00 0.69
CA LYS A 565 -4.90 -7.54 -0.26
C LYS A 565 -4.76 -6.02 -0.19
N ALA A 566 -3.55 -5.51 0.05
CA ALA A 566 -3.23 -4.10 -0.08
C ALA A 566 -3.20 -3.65 -1.57
N GLN A 567 -3.15 -2.34 -1.83
CA GLN A 567 -3.20 -1.77 -3.18
C GLN A 567 -2.17 -2.35 -4.16
N THR A 568 -1.01 -2.82 -3.69
CA THR A 568 0.07 -3.32 -4.54
C THR A 568 0.39 -4.79 -4.22
N GLY A 569 0.41 -5.65 -5.25
CA GLY A 569 0.81 -7.06 -5.14
C GLY A 569 0.03 -8.02 -6.04
N PRO A 570 0.55 -9.21 -6.33
CA PRO A 570 -0.23 -10.26 -6.99
C PRO A 570 -1.34 -10.77 -6.05
N PHE A 571 -2.49 -11.11 -6.61
CA PHE A 571 -3.54 -11.79 -5.85
C PHE A 571 -3.14 -13.25 -5.62
N VAL A 572 -3.26 -13.73 -4.38
CA VAL A 572 -3.02 -15.13 -4.00
C VAL A 572 -4.33 -15.69 -3.42
N PRO A 573 -4.98 -16.65 -4.07
CA PRO A 573 -6.23 -17.20 -3.57
C PRO A 573 -6.02 -18.10 -2.33
N PRO A 574 -7.05 -18.27 -1.48
CA PRO A 574 -7.03 -19.20 -0.36
C PRO A 574 -6.69 -20.64 -0.84
N PRO A 575 -6.05 -21.49 -0.01
CA PRO A 575 -5.59 -22.82 -0.43
C PRO A 575 -6.71 -23.66 -1.06
N GLY A 576 -7.88 -23.70 -0.43
CA GLY A 576 -9.07 -24.42 -0.90
C GLY A 576 -9.56 -24.04 -2.31
N TRP A 577 -9.13 -22.90 -2.85
CA TRP A 577 -9.55 -22.43 -4.17
C TRP A 577 -8.59 -22.86 -5.30
N TRP A 578 -7.40 -23.38 -4.99
CA TRP A 578 -6.39 -23.69 -6.00
C TRP A 578 -6.84 -24.76 -7.00
N ALA A 579 -7.58 -25.78 -6.54
CA ALA A 579 -8.13 -26.83 -7.37
C ALA A 579 -9.22 -26.36 -8.35
N ARG A 580 -9.81 -25.17 -8.10
CA ARG A 580 -10.92 -24.60 -8.88
C ARG A 580 -10.45 -23.58 -9.93
N ARG A 581 -9.14 -23.45 -10.12
CA ARG A 581 -8.54 -22.52 -11.08
C ARG A 581 -8.32 -23.21 -12.41
N ASP A 582 -8.78 -22.58 -13.48
CA ASP A 582 -8.53 -23.07 -14.83
C ASP A 582 -7.07 -22.82 -15.25
N PRO A 583 -6.42 -23.75 -15.96
CA PRO A 583 -5.11 -23.48 -16.53
C PRO A 583 -5.16 -22.37 -17.58
N VAL A 584 -4.17 -21.46 -17.55
CA VAL A 584 -4.11 -20.34 -18.52
C VAL A 584 -3.58 -20.78 -19.87
N ASP A 585 -2.66 -21.74 -19.88
CA ASP A 585 -2.06 -22.33 -21.07
C ASP A 585 -1.81 -23.83 -20.81
N PRO A 586 -2.81 -24.69 -21.03
CA PRO A 586 -2.69 -26.12 -20.76
C PRO A 586 -1.53 -26.78 -21.51
N THR A 587 -1.30 -26.39 -22.76
CA THR A 587 -0.24 -26.95 -23.62
C THR A 587 1.14 -26.50 -23.16
N GLY A 588 1.32 -25.20 -22.91
CA GLY A 588 2.56 -24.65 -22.37
C GLY A 588 2.90 -25.25 -21.00
N SER A 589 1.92 -25.35 -20.11
CA SER A 589 2.07 -25.96 -18.78
C SER A 589 2.51 -27.43 -18.87
N ALA A 590 1.93 -28.21 -19.80
CA ALA A 590 2.34 -29.60 -20.03
C ALA A 590 3.77 -29.68 -20.59
N ALA A 591 4.18 -28.76 -21.46
CA ALA A 591 5.55 -28.71 -21.99
C ALA A 591 6.60 -28.47 -20.88
N LEU A 592 6.27 -27.66 -19.86
CA LEU A 592 7.16 -27.45 -18.72
C LEU A 592 7.50 -28.74 -17.97
N ARG A 593 6.57 -29.70 -17.89
CA ARG A 593 6.78 -31.03 -17.27
C ARG A 593 7.83 -31.88 -17.99
N HIS A 594 8.08 -31.60 -19.27
CA HIS A 594 9.04 -32.33 -20.10
C HIS A 594 10.35 -31.59 -20.31
N THR A 595 10.51 -30.38 -19.74
CA THR A 595 11.78 -29.63 -19.78
C THR A 595 12.91 -30.47 -19.20
N ASP A 596 14.09 -30.49 -19.82
CA ASP A 596 15.27 -31.20 -19.34
C ASP A 596 16.29 -30.27 -18.64
N ARG A 597 17.31 -30.86 -18.01
CA ARG A 597 18.35 -30.11 -17.29
C ARG A 597 19.15 -29.19 -18.22
N GLU A 598 19.38 -29.60 -19.47
CA GLU A 598 20.13 -28.80 -20.45
C GLU A 598 19.37 -27.52 -20.81
N THR A 599 18.06 -27.63 -21.08
CA THR A 599 17.17 -26.51 -21.37
C THR A 599 17.05 -25.59 -20.16
N ALA A 600 16.88 -26.13 -18.94
CA ALA A 600 16.89 -25.33 -17.71
C ALA A 600 18.22 -24.60 -17.50
N GLY A 601 19.35 -25.27 -17.75
CA GLY A 601 20.69 -24.66 -17.63
C GLY A 601 20.90 -23.50 -18.61
N ARG A 602 20.49 -23.68 -19.88
CA ARG A 602 20.55 -22.61 -20.89
C ARG A 602 19.57 -21.47 -20.61
N LEU A 603 18.40 -21.78 -20.06
CA LEU A 603 17.44 -20.76 -19.63
C LEU A 603 18.00 -19.93 -18.46
N LEU A 604 18.65 -20.57 -17.48
CA LEU A 604 19.36 -19.87 -16.40
C LEU A 604 20.49 -19.01 -16.96
N GLU A 605 21.29 -19.52 -17.90
CA GLU A 605 22.36 -18.77 -18.54
C GLU A 605 21.82 -17.55 -19.31
N ALA A 606 20.71 -17.70 -20.03
CA ALA A 606 20.02 -16.57 -20.66
C ALA A 606 19.53 -15.55 -19.63
N ALA A 607 19.06 -16.00 -18.46
CA ALA A 607 18.58 -15.14 -17.38
C ALA A 607 19.70 -14.36 -16.67
N LEU A 608 20.96 -14.82 -16.73
CA LEU A 608 22.13 -14.01 -16.32
C LEU A 608 22.26 -12.73 -17.17
N GLY A 609 21.77 -12.75 -18.42
CA GLY A 609 21.64 -11.57 -19.28
C GLY A 609 20.39 -10.72 -19.05
N GLY A 610 19.55 -11.11 -18.09
CA GLY A 610 18.36 -10.38 -17.67
C GLY A 610 17.05 -10.91 -18.26
N PRO A 611 15.91 -10.35 -17.83
CA PRO A 611 14.58 -10.89 -18.14
C PRO A 611 14.27 -10.96 -19.64
N LYS A 612 14.73 -9.98 -20.42
CA LYS A 612 14.50 -9.95 -21.88
C LYS A 612 15.18 -11.12 -22.60
N ALA A 613 16.44 -11.40 -22.26
CA ALA A 613 17.20 -12.51 -22.85
C ALA A 613 16.59 -13.86 -22.47
N ALA A 614 16.14 -14.01 -21.21
CA ALA A 614 15.38 -15.18 -20.79
C ALA A 614 14.07 -15.34 -21.58
N ALA A 615 13.30 -14.26 -21.78
CA ALA A 615 12.05 -14.29 -22.55
C ALA A 615 12.26 -14.70 -24.02
N GLU A 616 13.30 -14.16 -24.67
CA GLU A 616 13.70 -14.56 -26.03
C GLU A 616 14.12 -16.04 -26.10
N TYR A 617 14.81 -16.54 -25.07
CA TYR A 617 15.14 -17.95 -24.96
C TYR A 617 13.89 -18.82 -24.79
N VAL A 618 12.97 -18.47 -23.89
CA VAL A 618 11.70 -19.19 -23.68
C VAL A 618 10.91 -19.25 -24.97
N ALA A 619 10.73 -18.14 -25.68
CA ALA A 619 9.99 -18.10 -26.95
C ALA A 619 10.58 -19.02 -28.03
N ARG A 620 11.90 -19.27 -28.00
CA ARG A 620 12.60 -20.13 -28.97
C ARG A 620 12.65 -21.59 -28.54
N ALA A 621 12.89 -21.86 -27.25
CA ALA A 621 13.14 -23.20 -26.71
C ALA A 621 11.87 -23.89 -26.19
N LEU A 622 10.85 -23.12 -25.82
CA LEU A 622 9.55 -23.58 -25.33
C LEU A 622 8.42 -22.84 -26.09
N PRO A 623 8.32 -23.01 -27.42
CA PRO A 623 7.34 -22.31 -28.24
C PRO A 623 5.88 -22.63 -27.86
N GLU A 624 5.64 -23.74 -27.15
CA GLU A 624 4.34 -24.13 -26.60
C GLU A 624 3.87 -23.21 -25.48
N VAL A 625 4.77 -22.46 -24.82
CA VAL A 625 4.43 -21.46 -23.81
C VAL A 625 4.01 -20.16 -24.52
N THR A 626 2.71 -20.09 -24.80
CA THR A 626 2.10 -19.04 -25.62
C THR A 626 1.56 -17.89 -24.78
N GLU A 627 0.98 -18.19 -23.60
CA GLU A 627 0.35 -17.20 -22.73
C GLU A 627 1.39 -16.26 -22.08
N PRO A 628 1.26 -14.93 -22.22
CA PRO A 628 2.20 -13.97 -21.66
C PRO A 628 2.45 -14.12 -20.15
N LYS A 629 1.40 -14.34 -19.35
CA LYS A 629 1.54 -14.48 -17.88
C LYS A 629 2.36 -15.70 -17.48
N LEU A 630 2.14 -16.83 -18.16
CA LEU A 630 2.93 -18.04 -17.92
C LEU A 630 4.39 -17.81 -18.34
N ARG A 631 4.62 -17.18 -19.50
CA ARG A 631 5.97 -16.83 -19.95
C ARG A 631 6.71 -15.96 -18.94
N ASP A 632 6.04 -14.94 -18.40
CA ASP A 632 6.61 -14.06 -17.37
C ASP A 632 6.94 -14.83 -16.08
N GLY A 633 6.09 -15.78 -15.67
CA GLY A 633 6.37 -16.69 -14.55
C GLY A 633 7.62 -17.55 -14.76
N VAL A 634 7.78 -18.14 -15.95
CA VAL A 634 8.97 -18.92 -16.32
C VAL A 634 10.23 -18.04 -16.31
N VAL A 635 10.15 -16.84 -16.88
CA VAL A 635 11.25 -15.86 -16.88
C VAL A 635 11.62 -15.46 -15.46
N LYS A 636 10.64 -15.18 -14.59
CA LYS A 636 10.86 -14.83 -13.19
C LYS A 636 11.54 -15.97 -12.43
N ALA A 637 11.14 -17.22 -12.66
CA ALA A 637 11.81 -18.39 -12.08
C ALA A 637 13.26 -18.48 -12.55
N ALA A 638 13.52 -18.31 -13.85
CA ALA A 638 14.87 -18.34 -14.41
C ALA A 638 15.78 -17.24 -13.84
N VAL A 639 15.27 -16.00 -13.72
CA VAL A 639 16.00 -14.88 -13.12
C VAL A 639 16.29 -15.13 -11.64
N THR A 640 15.32 -15.67 -10.90
CA THR A 640 15.52 -16.06 -9.50
C THR A 640 16.61 -17.12 -9.38
N ALA A 641 16.66 -18.11 -10.28
CA ALA A 641 17.69 -19.14 -10.29
C ALA A 641 19.09 -18.56 -10.62
N ALA A 642 19.16 -17.62 -11.57
CA ALA A 642 20.39 -16.89 -11.89
C ALA A 642 20.91 -16.09 -10.68
N GLN A 643 20.02 -15.42 -9.94
CA GLN A 643 20.36 -14.75 -8.68
C GLN A 643 20.85 -15.73 -7.61
N CYS A 644 20.20 -16.90 -7.49
CA CYS A 644 20.63 -17.95 -6.56
C CYS A 644 22.04 -18.46 -6.91
N LEU A 645 22.36 -18.61 -8.19
CA LEU A 645 23.71 -18.98 -8.63
C LEU A 645 24.75 -17.96 -8.15
N VAL A 646 24.53 -16.69 -8.44
CA VAL A 646 25.48 -15.63 -8.07
C VAL A 646 25.63 -15.52 -6.55
N ARG A 647 24.51 -15.59 -5.80
CA ARG A 647 24.53 -15.54 -4.32
C ARG A 647 25.17 -16.78 -3.70
N SER A 648 24.95 -17.96 -4.26
CA SER A 648 25.60 -19.20 -3.84
C SER A 648 27.11 -19.12 -4.03
N MET A 649 27.59 -18.56 -5.16
CA MET A 649 29.01 -18.33 -5.40
C MET A 649 29.63 -17.39 -4.38
N GLU A 650 28.98 -16.25 -4.07
CA GLU A 650 29.49 -15.32 -3.06
C GLU A 650 29.47 -15.94 -1.66
N LEU A 651 28.39 -16.64 -1.29
CA LEU A 651 28.28 -17.32 0.00
C LEU A 651 29.42 -18.34 0.17
N ARG A 652 29.71 -19.13 -0.88
CA ARG A 652 30.81 -20.09 -0.88
C ARG A 652 32.16 -19.40 -0.71
N GLU A 653 32.41 -18.30 -1.42
CA GLU A 653 33.64 -17.51 -1.29
C GLU A 653 33.81 -16.96 0.14
N ARG A 654 32.74 -16.43 0.75
CA ARG A 654 32.79 -15.85 2.10
C ARG A 654 33.00 -16.88 3.19
N LEU A 655 32.44 -18.08 3.02
CA LEU A 655 32.52 -19.17 4.00
C LEU A 655 33.67 -20.15 3.72
N GLY A 656 34.45 -19.94 2.66
CA GLY A 656 35.53 -20.85 2.26
C GLY A 656 35.06 -22.23 1.79
N LEU A 657 33.84 -22.31 1.24
CA LEU A 657 33.26 -23.56 0.72
C LEU A 657 33.82 -23.88 -0.67
N PRO A 658 33.84 -25.17 -1.08
CA PRO A 658 34.28 -25.56 -2.42
C PRO A 658 33.44 -24.91 -3.52
N ARG A 659 34.09 -24.59 -4.64
CA ARG A 659 33.43 -24.09 -5.85
C ARG A 659 32.62 -25.23 -6.49
N PRO A 660 31.44 -24.94 -7.09
CA PRO A 660 30.68 -25.94 -7.84
C PRO A 660 31.50 -26.54 -8.98
N GLU A 661 31.29 -27.83 -9.28
CA GLU A 661 32.02 -28.54 -10.35
C GLU A 661 31.70 -28.00 -11.75
N ALA A 662 30.44 -27.59 -11.98
CA ALA A 662 29.96 -27.04 -13.23
C ALA A 662 29.39 -25.64 -13.01
N LEU A 663 29.85 -24.68 -13.81
CA LEU A 663 29.39 -23.29 -13.80
C LEU A 663 29.13 -22.84 -15.25
N PRO A 664 28.09 -22.02 -15.51
CA PRO A 664 27.90 -21.39 -16.80
C PRO A 664 29.13 -20.60 -17.22
N MET A 665 29.49 -20.66 -18.51
CA MET A 665 30.68 -19.99 -19.05
C MET A 665 30.71 -18.50 -18.71
N LEU A 666 29.55 -17.84 -18.67
CA LEU A 666 29.43 -16.42 -18.31
C LEU A 666 29.96 -16.07 -16.92
N VAL A 667 29.93 -16.99 -15.94
CA VAL A 667 30.36 -16.73 -14.55
C VAL A 667 31.72 -17.36 -14.19
N VAL A 668 32.32 -18.15 -15.08
CA VAL A 668 33.63 -18.77 -14.84
C VAL A 668 34.74 -17.75 -15.02
N ALA A 669 35.38 -17.33 -13.93
CA ALA A 669 36.55 -16.45 -14.00
C ALA A 669 37.82 -17.18 -14.47
N ASP A 670 38.74 -16.46 -15.09
CA ASP A 670 40.08 -16.96 -15.44
C ASP A 670 40.85 -17.32 -14.15
N PRO A 671 41.32 -18.57 -14.00
CA PRO A 671 42.04 -19.00 -12.81
C PRO A 671 43.36 -18.25 -12.58
N ALA A 672 43.93 -17.61 -13.59
CA ALA A 672 45.14 -16.80 -13.47
C ALA A 672 44.87 -15.40 -12.86
N LEU A 673 43.62 -14.98 -12.77
CA LEU A 673 43.22 -13.69 -12.22
C LEU A 673 42.77 -13.83 -10.76
N PRO A 674 43.16 -12.91 -9.85
CA PRO A 674 42.73 -12.94 -8.44
C PRO A 674 41.28 -12.44 -8.28
N PHE A 675 40.34 -13.07 -8.99
CA PHE A 675 38.93 -12.71 -9.02
C PHE A 675 38.17 -13.40 -7.88
N ARG A 676 37.46 -12.59 -7.08
CA ARG A 676 36.55 -13.10 -6.04
C ARG A 676 35.12 -13.02 -6.56
N PRO A 677 34.34 -14.11 -6.55
CA PRO A 677 33.00 -14.11 -7.11
C PRO A 677 31.97 -13.44 -6.19
N LEU A 678 32.17 -12.15 -5.88
CA LEU A 678 31.18 -11.34 -5.18
C LEU A 678 30.07 -10.92 -6.16
N GLU A 679 28.82 -10.83 -5.70
CA GLU A 679 27.64 -10.58 -6.54
C GLU A 679 27.82 -9.39 -7.51
N PRO A 680 28.23 -8.17 -7.07
CA PRO A 680 28.45 -7.06 -7.99
C PRO A 680 29.57 -7.29 -9.01
N GLN A 681 30.57 -8.10 -8.67
CA GLN A 681 31.72 -8.40 -9.55
C GLN A 681 31.32 -9.41 -10.61
N VAL A 682 30.61 -10.48 -10.21
CA VAL A 682 30.08 -11.50 -11.13
C VAL A 682 29.09 -10.86 -12.11
N GLU A 683 28.16 -10.04 -11.64
CA GLU A 683 27.24 -9.32 -12.51
C GLU A 683 27.96 -8.43 -13.52
N SER A 684 28.98 -7.70 -13.08
CA SER A 684 29.77 -6.83 -13.97
C SER A 684 30.53 -7.65 -15.02
N MET A 685 31.07 -8.80 -14.63
CA MET A 685 31.76 -9.72 -15.54
C MET A 685 30.78 -10.33 -16.57
N VAL A 686 29.62 -10.79 -16.12
CA VAL A 686 28.55 -11.31 -16.99
C VAL A 686 28.13 -10.25 -18.00
N ARG A 687 27.84 -9.02 -17.56
CA ARG A 687 27.50 -7.89 -18.45
C ARG A 687 28.60 -7.65 -19.49
N ALA A 688 29.86 -7.59 -19.06
CA ALA A 688 30.99 -7.39 -19.96
C ALA A 688 31.14 -8.52 -20.99
N ARG A 689 30.89 -9.77 -20.61
CA ARG A 689 30.96 -10.92 -21.53
C ARG A 689 29.80 -10.95 -22.52
N LEU A 690 28.59 -10.63 -22.08
CA LEU A 690 27.42 -10.53 -22.98
C LEU A 690 27.63 -9.46 -24.04
N VAL A 691 28.20 -8.32 -23.64
CA VAL A 691 28.61 -7.29 -24.58
C VAL A 691 29.65 -7.83 -25.57
N ALA A 692 30.70 -8.49 -25.09
CA ALA A 692 31.72 -9.06 -25.97
C ALA A 692 31.11 -10.02 -26.99
N HIS A 693 30.18 -10.85 -26.56
CA HIS A 693 29.44 -11.75 -27.45
C HIS A 693 28.63 -10.97 -28.52
N GLU A 694 27.93 -9.91 -28.15
CA GLU A 694 27.20 -9.08 -29.11
C GLU A 694 28.12 -8.32 -30.07
N LEU A 695 29.31 -7.89 -29.62
CA LEU A 695 30.33 -7.31 -30.49
C LEU A 695 30.85 -8.32 -31.51
N GLU A 696 31.15 -9.55 -31.09
CA GLU A 696 31.58 -10.64 -31.99
C GLU A 696 30.50 -10.97 -33.03
N ARG A 697 29.23 -11.04 -32.60
CA ARG A 697 28.09 -11.23 -33.52
C ARG A 697 27.98 -10.09 -34.52
N ALA A 698 28.13 -8.84 -34.07
CA ALA A 698 28.11 -7.69 -34.96
C ALA A 698 29.30 -7.68 -35.92
N LEU A 699 30.50 -8.10 -35.49
CA LEU A 699 31.67 -8.22 -36.38
C LEU A 699 31.48 -9.27 -37.49
N ALA A 700 30.71 -10.33 -37.21
CA ALA A 700 30.35 -11.35 -38.19
C ALA A 700 29.33 -10.88 -39.25
N GLU A 701 28.66 -9.75 -39.01
CA GLU A 701 27.80 -9.10 -40.02
C GLU A 701 28.65 -8.55 -41.18
N PRO A 702 28.11 -8.55 -42.41
CA PRO A 702 28.86 -8.16 -43.61
C PRO A 702 29.36 -6.71 -43.57
N ASP A 703 30.61 -6.48 -43.96
CA ASP A 703 31.13 -5.12 -44.14
C ASP A 703 30.50 -4.48 -45.38
N MET A 704 29.73 -3.41 -45.16
CA MET A 704 29.06 -2.64 -46.21
C MET A 704 29.87 -1.41 -46.67
N GLY A 705 31.11 -1.25 -46.19
CA GLY A 705 31.98 -0.11 -46.49
C GLY A 705 31.52 1.22 -45.86
N ARG A 706 30.44 1.21 -45.07
CA ARG A 706 29.88 2.35 -44.35
C ARG A 706 29.23 1.92 -43.03
N PRO A 707 29.17 2.81 -42.02
CA PRO A 707 28.49 2.49 -40.77
C PRO A 707 26.99 2.21 -40.94
N TYR A 708 26.48 1.13 -40.35
CA TYR A 708 25.04 0.84 -40.28
C TYR A 708 24.64 0.21 -38.94
N LEU A 709 23.42 0.51 -38.48
CA LEU A 709 22.88 -0.02 -37.22
C LEU A 709 22.57 -1.51 -37.39
N VAL A 710 23.17 -2.35 -36.55
CA VAL A 710 22.91 -3.80 -36.53
C VAL A 710 21.69 -4.07 -35.67
N ARG A 711 21.70 -3.59 -34.42
CA ARG A 711 20.66 -3.80 -33.41
C ARG A 711 20.83 -2.83 -32.23
N THR A 712 19.85 -2.81 -31.35
CA THR A 712 19.96 -2.15 -30.03
C THR A 712 20.03 -3.24 -28.96
N ILE A 713 21.10 -3.23 -28.16
CA ILE A 713 21.31 -4.16 -27.05
C ILE A 713 21.02 -3.46 -25.71
N PRO A 714 20.52 -4.18 -24.69
CA PRO A 714 20.42 -3.63 -23.34
C PRO A 714 21.83 -3.29 -22.84
N TRP A 715 22.11 -2.00 -22.69
CA TRP A 715 23.41 -1.50 -22.23
C TRP A 715 23.25 -0.69 -20.95
N GLY A 716 24.02 -1.04 -19.92
CA GLY A 716 24.15 -0.25 -18.68
C GLY A 716 25.45 0.56 -18.68
N GLU A 717 25.58 1.55 -17.81
CA GLU A 717 26.80 2.34 -17.74
C GLU A 717 28.06 1.52 -17.45
N SER A 718 29.18 2.08 -17.94
CA SER A 718 30.58 1.66 -17.83
C SER A 718 31.11 0.77 -18.96
N GLY A 719 31.94 1.39 -19.79
CA GLY A 719 32.82 0.83 -20.80
C GLY A 719 33.71 1.99 -21.24
N GLY A 720 35.03 1.86 -21.09
CA GLY A 720 35.99 2.95 -21.29
C GLY A 720 36.22 3.84 -20.05
N GLY A 721 37.49 4.22 -19.82
CA GLY A 721 37.93 4.94 -18.62
C GLY A 721 38.51 4.03 -17.53
N LEU A 722 39.06 2.86 -17.88
CA LEU A 722 39.61 1.91 -16.90
C LEU A 722 40.86 2.47 -16.23
N GLY A 723 41.68 3.28 -16.92
CA GLY A 723 42.80 4.00 -16.32
C GLY A 723 42.33 5.02 -15.28
N GLY A 724 41.25 5.75 -15.56
CA GLY A 724 40.62 6.61 -14.56
C GLY A 724 40.05 5.85 -13.36
N THR A 725 39.52 4.65 -13.58
CA THR A 725 39.05 3.75 -12.51
C THR A 725 40.22 3.22 -11.66
N ALA A 726 41.32 2.85 -12.31
CA ALA A 726 42.58 2.45 -11.68
C ALA A 726 43.15 3.55 -10.79
N LEU A 727 43.26 4.79 -11.30
CA LEU A 727 43.75 5.91 -10.49
C LEU A 727 42.86 6.18 -9.28
N ARG A 728 41.53 6.14 -9.44
CA ARG A 728 40.57 6.30 -8.34
C ARG A 728 40.75 5.24 -7.25
N MET A 729 40.98 3.98 -7.63
CA MET A 729 41.24 2.90 -6.68
C MET A 729 42.49 3.19 -5.83
N LEU A 730 43.49 3.82 -6.44
CA LEU A 730 44.77 4.10 -5.81
C LEU A 730 44.82 5.38 -4.95
N TRP A 731 43.80 6.23 -4.99
CA TRP A 731 43.83 7.46 -4.19
C TRP A 731 43.76 7.16 -2.69
N ARG A 732 44.52 7.95 -1.93
CA ARG A 732 44.60 7.84 -0.47
C ARG A 732 43.25 8.03 0.22
N TRP A 733 42.42 8.92 -0.31
CA TRP A 733 41.11 9.28 0.27
C TRP A 733 39.98 8.34 -0.18
N THR A 734 40.27 7.37 -1.05
CA THR A 734 39.30 6.36 -1.43
C THR A 734 39.08 5.43 -0.24
N SER A 735 37.84 5.29 0.23
CA SER A 735 37.52 4.37 1.32
C SER A 735 37.84 2.92 0.93
N ASP A 736 38.11 2.06 1.90
CA ASP A 736 38.42 0.65 1.64
C ASP A 736 37.27 -0.06 0.89
N ALA A 737 36.02 0.29 1.22
CA ALA A 737 34.83 -0.23 0.54
C ALA A 737 34.79 0.19 -0.95
N GLU A 738 35.02 1.47 -1.25
CA GLU A 738 35.07 1.97 -2.63
C GLU A 738 36.27 1.40 -3.38
N ARG A 739 37.42 1.24 -2.73
CA ARG A 739 38.63 0.63 -3.31
C ARG A 739 38.36 -0.82 -3.70
N ALA A 740 37.74 -1.60 -2.82
CA ALA A 740 37.36 -2.98 -3.09
C ALA A 740 36.36 -3.08 -4.26
N ARG A 741 35.39 -2.14 -4.34
CA ARG A 741 34.45 -2.05 -5.46
C ARG A 741 35.16 -1.78 -6.78
N LEU A 742 36.01 -0.77 -6.84
CA LEU A 742 36.76 -0.38 -8.05
C LEU A 742 37.72 -1.50 -8.50
N ARG A 743 38.38 -2.17 -7.55
CA ARG A 743 39.20 -3.38 -7.82
C ARG A 743 38.36 -4.48 -8.48
N GLY A 744 37.18 -4.75 -7.92
CA GLY A 744 36.24 -5.72 -8.48
C GLY A 744 35.80 -5.38 -9.90
N THR A 745 35.52 -4.11 -10.18
CA THR A 745 35.23 -3.63 -11.53
C THR A 745 36.40 -3.92 -12.48
N LEU A 746 37.63 -3.52 -12.14
CA LEU A 746 38.80 -3.76 -13.00
C LEU A 746 38.98 -5.26 -13.31
N LEU A 747 38.86 -6.12 -12.30
CA LEU A 747 38.97 -7.57 -12.47
C LEU A 747 37.82 -8.16 -13.32
N ALA A 748 36.60 -7.62 -13.22
CA ALA A 748 35.48 -8.04 -14.05
C ALA A 748 35.75 -7.77 -15.55
N TYR A 749 36.31 -6.60 -15.90
CA TYR A 749 36.70 -6.31 -17.29
C TYR A 749 37.90 -7.13 -17.74
N ALA A 750 38.88 -7.40 -16.86
CA ALA A 750 40.01 -8.28 -17.17
C ALA A 750 39.57 -9.73 -17.48
N ASN A 751 38.47 -10.17 -16.86
CA ASN A 751 37.85 -11.48 -17.10
C ASN A 751 36.94 -11.53 -18.34
N ALA A 752 36.80 -10.41 -19.05
CA ALA A 752 36.01 -10.31 -20.27
C ALA A 752 36.89 -9.94 -21.48
N PRO A 753 36.51 -10.29 -22.72
CA PRO A 753 37.24 -9.88 -23.93
C PRO A 753 37.19 -8.37 -24.24
N LEU A 754 36.78 -7.53 -23.26
CA LEU A 754 36.64 -6.09 -23.40
C LEU A 754 37.84 -5.30 -22.84
N ALA A 755 38.70 -5.93 -22.02
CA ALA A 755 39.94 -5.33 -21.54
C ALA A 755 40.98 -5.22 -22.67
N GLY A 756 40.83 -4.23 -23.54
CA GLY A 756 41.58 -4.12 -24.77
C GLY A 756 42.53 -2.92 -24.83
N GLY A 757 43.36 -2.72 -23.80
CA GLY A 757 44.51 -1.80 -23.80
C GLY A 757 45.58 -2.07 -24.88
N THR A 758 45.24 -2.85 -25.92
CA THR A 758 46.05 -3.24 -27.07
C THR A 758 45.94 -2.26 -28.25
N GLY A 759 45.36 -1.07 -28.04
CA GLY A 759 45.07 -0.12 -29.14
C GLY A 759 43.89 -0.53 -30.04
N ARG A 760 43.08 -1.51 -29.62
CA ARG A 760 41.89 -2.01 -30.35
C ARG A 760 40.60 -1.30 -30.00
N TRP A 761 40.63 -0.45 -28.99
CA TRP A 761 39.50 0.32 -28.54
C TRP A 761 39.77 1.81 -28.62
N ARG A 762 38.77 2.57 -29.08
CA ARG A 762 38.72 4.02 -28.89
C ARG A 762 37.34 4.47 -28.45
N THR A 763 37.28 5.51 -27.62
CA THR A 763 36.01 6.18 -27.29
C THR A 763 35.87 7.44 -28.15
N LEU A 764 34.66 7.66 -28.66
CA LEU A 764 34.26 8.77 -29.51
C LEU A 764 33.10 9.53 -28.86
N GLU A 765 33.08 10.83 -29.08
CA GLU A 765 31.98 11.72 -28.69
C GLU A 765 31.15 12.03 -29.94
N PHE A 766 29.83 11.96 -29.81
CA PHE A 766 28.89 12.25 -30.88
C PHE A 766 27.89 13.30 -30.44
N THR A 767 27.56 14.23 -31.33
CA THR A 767 26.46 15.20 -31.15
C THR A 767 25.46 15.03 -32.28
N PRO A 768 24.15 15.22 -32.05
CA PRO A 768 23.15 15.14 -33.10
C PRO A 768 23.46 16.12 -34.26
N ASN A 769 23.20 15.70 -35.49
CA ASN A 769 23.27 16.56 -36.66
C ASN A 769 22.21 17.67 -36.55
N GLY A 770 22.62 18.93 -36.59
CA GLY A 770 21.72 20.08 -36.40
C GLY A 770 21.70 20.61 -34.96
N ALA A 771 22.83 21.17 -34.53
CA ALA A 771 22.92 21.90 -33.27
C ALA A 771 22.09 23.20 -33.34
N GLY A 772 20.83 23.19 -32.89
CA GLY A 772 20.10 24.44 -32.68
C GLY A 772 18.59 24.32 -32.57
N ARG A 773 18.10 24.20 -31.32
CA ARG A 773 16.70 24.21 -30.88
C ARG A 773 15.90 22.96 -31.23
N LEU A 774 15.32 22.32 -30.22
CA LEU A 774 14.04 21.64 -30.39
C LEU A 774 13.07 22.71 -30.90
N GLN A 775 12.86 22.82 -32.21
CA GLN A 775 11.87 23.74 -32.74
C GLN A 775 10.50 23.31 -32.21
N GLY A 776 9.83 24.19 -31.45
CA GLY A 776 8.52 23.94 -30.87
C GLY A 776 8.50 23.48 -29.41
N VAL A 777 9.65 23.40 -28.73
CA VAL A 777 9.71 23.14 -27.27
C VAL A 777 9.83 24.46 -26.52
N HIS A 778 8.82 24.79 -25.73
CA HIS A 778 8.67 26.09 -25.08
C HIS A 778 8.79 26.01 -23.55
N THR A 779 8.80 24.80 -22.98
CA THR A 779 8.85 24.55 -21.53
C THR A 779 10.03 23.66 -21.12
N LEU A 780 10.41 23.70 -19.84
CA LEU A 780 11.47 22.87 -19.26
C LEU A 780 11.11 21.37 -19.32
N GLU A 781 9.86 21.01 -19.04
CA GLU A 781 9.38 19.62 -19.04
C GLU A 781 9.41 18.98 -20.44
N GLU A 782 9.08 19.74 -21.49
CA GLU A 782 9.20 19.29 -22.87
C GLU A 782 10.66 19.11 -23.29
N HIS A 783 11.56 19.94 -22.76
CA HIS A 783 13.00 19.80 -22.97
C HIS A 783 13.54 18.53 -22.32
N GLU A 784 13.20 18.29 -21.04
CA GLU A 784 13.58 17.10 -20.30
C GLU A 784 13.05 15.82 -20.95
N ARG A 785 11.77 15.79 -21.37
CA ARG A 785 11.19 14.66 -22.11
C ARG A 785 11.91 14.39 -23.43
N ALA A 786 12.27 15.42 -24.18
CA ALA A 786 13.00 15.26 -25.43
C ALA A 786 14.43 14.75 -25.23
N GLU A 787 15.12 15.18 -24.16
CA GLU A 787 16.44 14.64 -23.82
C GLU A 787 16.37 13.20 -23.32
N LEU A 788 15.36 12.84 -22.54
CA LEU A 788 15.12 11.47 -22.10
C LEU A 788 14.85 10.55 -23.30
N ALA A 789 14.00 10.98 -24.23
CA ALA A 789 13.73 10.23 -25.46
C ALA A 789 15.00 10.05 -26.32
N LEU A 790 15.87 11.06 -26.41
CA LEU A 790 17.15 10.93 -27.09
C LEU A 790 18.08 9.94 -26.40
N GLN A 791 18.17 9.96 -25.07
CA GLN A 791 18.96 8.97 -24.32
C GLN A 791 18.45 7.55 -24.54
N GLU A 792 17.15 7.32 -24.34
CA GLU A 792 16.50 6.01 -24.49
C GLU A 792 16.68 5.44 -25.90
N THR A 793 16.62 6.31 -26.91
CA THR A 793 16.78 5.88 -28.30
C THR A 793 18.23 5.70 -28.72
N THR A 794 19.22 6.27 -28.01
CA THR A 794 20.64 6.28 -28.42
C THR A 794 21.49 5.21 -27.72
N VAL A 795 21.35 5.06 -26.40
CA VAL A 795 22.17 4.14 -25.61
C VAL A 795 21.87 2.68 -26.00
N GLY A 796 22.91 1.87 -26.15
CA GLY A 796 22.80 0.47 -26.56
C GLY A 796 22.74 0.25 -28.08
N ARG A 797 22.74 1.31 -28.90
CA ARG A 797 22.83 1.15 -30.36
C ARG A 797 24.19 0.57 -30.75
N LEU A 798 24.14 -0.58 -31.42
CA LEU A 798 25.30 -1.32 -31.89
C LEU A 798 25.42 -1.22 -33.41
N TRP A 799 26.49 -0.60 -33.89
CA TRP A 799 26.73 -0.29 -35.29
C TRP A 799 27.90 -1.10 -35.82
N ARG A 800 27.77 -1.63 -37.03
CA ARG A 800 28.91 -2.16 -37.80
C ARG A 800 29.61 -0.98 -38.46
N THR A 801 30.92 -0.82 -38.26
CA THR A 801 31.78 0.14 -38.98
C THR A 801 32.64 -0.63 -40.00
N PRO A 802 33.32 0.02 -40.96
CA PRO A 802 34.10 -0.73 -41.97
C PRO A 802 35.13 -1.71 -41.36
N ASN A 803 35.91 -1.23 -40.39
CA ASN A 803 36.98 -2.04 -39.76
C ASN A 803 36.59 -2.57 -38.37
N GLY A 804 35.34 -2.42 -37.93
CA GLY A 804 35.00 -2.70 -36.55
C GLY A 804 33.52 -2.60 -36.20
N VAL A 805 33.26 -2.37 -34.91
CA VAL A 805 31.93 -2.22 -34.34
C VAL A 805 31.95 -1.03 -33.38
N LEU A 806 30.90 -0.22 -33.41
CA LEU A 806 30.72 0.96 -32.58
C LEU A 806 29.49 0.79 -31.69
N LEU A 807 29.65 0.95 -30.38
CA LEU A 807 28.58 0.81 -29.40
C LEU A 807 28.36 2.12 -28.65
N PHE A 808 27.16 2.69 -28.75
CA PHE A 808 26.75 3.85 -27.95
C PHE A 808 26.53 3.46 -26.49
N SER A 809 27.38 3.97 -25.60
CA SER A 809 27.51 3.51 -24.23
C SER A 809 27.00 4.49 -23.16
N GLY A 810 26.68 5.73 -23.54
CA GLY A 810 26.13 6.74 -22.62
C GLY A 810 25.66 8.02 -23.33
N TYR A 811 24.90 8.84 -22.60
CA TYR A 811 24.38 10.11 -23.08
C TYR A 811 24.44 11.17 -21.97
N GLN A 812 24.96 12.36 -22.29
CA GLN A 812 25.00 13.49 -21.37
C GLN A 812 23.92 14.52 -21.70
N HIS A 813 22.99 14.69 -20.75
CA HIS A 813 21.96 15.73 -20.74
C HIS A 813 22.54 17.16 -20.82
N GLY A 814 21.79 18.07 -21.41
CA GLY A 814 22.14 19.48 -21.62
C GLY A 814 23.17 19.74 -22.72
N LYS A 815 24.27 18.98 -22.74
CA LYS A 815 25.30 19.07 -23.81
C LYS A 815 24.94 18.27 -25.08
N ARG A 816 23.96 17.37 -24.97
CA ARG A 816 23.51 16.47 -26.05
C ARG A 816 24.67 15.69 -26.67
N THR A 817 25.53 15.18 -25.81
CA THR A 817 26.72 14.42 -26.22
C THR A 817 26.50 12.96 -25.90
N ALA A 818 26.51 12.12 -26.92
CA ALA A 818 26.54 10.68 -26.78
C ALA A 818 27.98 10.17 -26.79
N TYR A 819 28.26 9.17 -25.97
CA TYR A 819 29.55 8.49 -25.92
C TYR A 819 29.43 7.14 -26.59
N ALA A 820 30.40 6.79 -27.42
CA ALA A 820 30.43 5.48 -28.04
C ALA A 820 31.85 4.89 -28.03
N SER A 821 31.93 3.58 -27.82
CA SER A 821 33.19 2.83 -27.84
C SER A 821 33.26 2.05 -29.15
N GLU A 822 34.30 2.32 -29.95
CA GLU A 822 34.59 1.54 -31.15
C GLU A 822 35.65 0.48 -30.85
N TYR A 823 35.34 -0.74 -31.26
CA TYR A 823 36.26 -1.87 -31.29
C TYR A 823 36.68 -2.18 -32.73
N SER A 824 38.00 -2.27 -32.96
CA SER A 824 38.59 -2.72 -34.21
C SER A 824 39.50 -3.93 -33.96
N PRO A 825 39.27 -5.11 -34.59
CA PRO A 825 40.07 -6.31 -34.36
C PRO A 825 41.57 -6.14 -34.67
N ASP A 826 41.92 -5.29 -35.64
CA ASP A 826 43.31 -5.02 -36.05
C ASP A 826 43.88 -3.73 -35.45
N GLY A 827 43.09 -3.02 -34.64
CA GLY A 827 43.47 -1.75 -34.01
C GLY A 827 43.56 -0.58 -34.98
N ARG A 828 43.08 -0.73 -36.22
CA ARG A 828 43.03 0.36 -37.21
C ARG A 828 41.67 1.03 -37.18
N PHE A 829 41.70 2.35 -37.11
CA PHE A 829 40.51 3.18 -37.05
C PHE A 829 40.48 4.21 -38.18
N SER A 830 39.31 4.43 -38.77
CA SER A 830 39.06 5.46 -39.78
C SER A 830 38.10 6.53 -39.25
N ALA A 831 37.89 7.64 -39.97
CA ALA A 831 36.83 8.57 -39.61
C ALA A 831 35.45 7.89 -39.77
N ILE A 832 34.54 8.13 -38.83
CA ILE A 832 33.19 7.54 -38.84
C ILE A 832 32.16 8.66 -38.98
N GLU A 833 31.26 8.48 -39.96
CA GLU A 833 30.03 9.24 -40.06
C GLU A 833 28.85 8.29 -39.76
N VAL A 834 28.21 8.50 -38.63
CA VAL A 834 27.00 7.78 -38.25
C VAL A 834 25.80 8.64 -38.69
N PRO A 835 24.78 8.07 -39.36
CA PRO A 835 23.55 8.79 -39.68
C PRO A 835 23.00 9.52 -38.44
N GLU A 836 22.57 10.77 -38.61
CA GLU A 836 22.02 11.62 -37.52
C GLU A 836 23.03 12.10 -36.45
N TRP A 837 24.28 11.63 -36.49
CA TRP A 837 25.30 11.98 -35.51
C TRP A 837 26.59 12.48 -36.15
N ARG A 838 27.17 13.52 -35.57
CA ARG A 838 28.50 14.03 -35.93
C ARG A 838 29.47 13.69 -34.81
N SER A 839 30.58 13.03 -35.15
CA SER A 839 31.70 12.85 -34.23
C SER A 839 32.30 14.22 -33.88
N THR A 840 32.37 14.55 -32.60
CA THR A 840 32.75 15.87 -32.07
C THR A 840 33.72 15.72 -30.89
N GLY A 841 34.87 15.09 -31.14
CA GLY A 841 35.90 14.93 -30.12
C GLY A 841 37.16 14.26 -30.67
N LEU A 842 38.25 14.35 -29.90
CA LEU A 842 39.45 13.56 -30.16
C LEU A 842 39.19 12.12 -29.72
N PRO A 843 39.50 11.10 -30.55
CA PRO A 843 39.34 9.71 -30.15
C PRO A 843 40.25 9.38 -28.96
N LEU A 844 39.71 8.63 -28.01
CA LEU A 844 40.41 8.32 -26.77
C LEU A 844 40.83 6.86 -26.73
N PRO A 845 42.12 6.54 -26.63
CA PRO A 845 42.52 5.17 -26.39
C PRO A 845 42.01 4.73 -25.00
N SER A 846 41.64 3.46 -24.88
CA SER A 846 41.28 2.87 -23.59
C SER A 846 42.49 2.15 -23.01
N TRP A 847 42.86 2.47 -21.77
CA TRP A 847 43.88 1.76 -21.01
C TRP A 847 43.31 0.45 -20.43
N GLY A 848 44.18 -0.52 -20.09
CA GLY A 848 43.82 -1.65 -19.23
C GLY A 848 43.61 -2.97 -19.98
N THR A 849 44.69 -3.59 -20.44
CA THR A 849 44.70 -5.03 -20.75
C THR A 849 44.57 -5.84 -19.46
N ALA A 850 44.19 -7.13 -19.57
CA ALA A 850 44.18 -8.03 -18.42
C ALA A 850 45.54 -8.07 -17.69
N ASP A 851 46.65 -8.14 -18.44
CA ASP A 851 48.01 -8.10 -17.87
C ASP A 851 48.30 -6.78 -17.12
N GLN A 852 47.97 -5.63 -17.72
CA GLN A 852 48.14 -4.33 -17.08
C GLN A 852 47.34 -4.22 -15.79
N ILE A 853 46.09 -4.71 -15.78
CA ILE A 853 45.25 -4.71 -14.59
C ILE A 853 45.86 -5.59 -13.50
N VAL A 854 46.36 -6.79 -13.83
CA VAL A 854 47.01 -7.68 -12.86
C VAL A 854 48.27 -7.06 -12.27
N ARG A 855 49.13 -6.47 -13.11
CA ARG A 855 50.36 -5.79 -12.67
C ARG A 855 50.06 -4.59 -11.77
N LEU A 856 49.06 -3.79 -12.13
CA LEU A 856 48.57 -2.69 -11.31
C LEU A 856 48.13 -3.17 -9.92
N LEU A 857 47.31 -4.22 -9.87
CA LEU A 857 46.78 -4.74 -8.61
C LEU A 857 47.88 -5.32 -7.73
N ARG A 858 48.86 -6.02 -8.32
CA ARG A 858 50.04 -6.50 -7.59
C ARG A 858 50.85 -5.35 -7.01
N ALA A 859 51.16 -4.33 -7.81
CA ALA A 859 51.89 -3.16 -7.35
C ALA A 859 51.11 -2.39 -6.25
N ALA A 860 49.78 -2.35 -6.34
CA ALA A 860 48.93 -1.77 -5.32
C ALA A 860 48.96 -2.56 -4.00
N ASP A 861 48.99 -3.89 -4.06
CA ASP A 861 49.10 -4.76 -2.88
C ASP A 861 50.50 -4.63 -2.22
N GLU A 862 51.55 -4.39 -3.00
CA GLU A 862 52.93 -4.21 -2.52
C GLU A 862 53.19 -2.82 -1.92
N HIS A 863 52.70 -1.76 -2.57
CA HIS A 863 53.06 -0.38 -2.24
C HIS A 863 51.93 0.43 -1.58
N GLY A 864 50.69 -0.04 -1.59
CA GLY A 864 49.53 0.67 -1.06
C GLY A 864 49.08 1.87 -1.93
N PRO A 865 48.26 2.79 -1.37
CA PRO A 865 47.78 3.97 -2.09
C PRO A 865 48.90 4.85 -2.64
N LEU A 866 48.63 5.61 -3.70
CA LEU A 866 49.63 6.50 -4.29
C LEU A 866 50.03 7.62 -3.31
N PRO A 867 51.34 7.88 -3.16
CA PRO A 867 51.82 9.00 -2.36
C PRO A 867 51.43 10.33 -3.03
N PHE A 868 51.04 11.32 -2.23
CA PHE A 868 50.77 12.66 -2.74
C PHE A 868 52.08 13.40 -3.00
N ASP A 869 52.29 13.82 -4.24
CA ASP A 869 53.44 14.65 -4.63
C ASP A 869 52.96 16.01 -5.19
N PRO A 870 53.17 17.13 -4.46
CA PRO A 870 52.86 18.47 -4.93
C PRO A 870 53.61 18.85 -6.22
N ALA A 871 54.83 18.33 -6.45
CA ALA A 871 55.62 18.66 -7.63
C ALA A 871 54.93 18.17 -8.90
N VAL A 872 54.37 16.95 -8.88
CA VAL A 872 53.56 16.38 -9.97
C VAL A 872 52.33 17.24 -10.25
N VAL A 873 51.65 17.74 -9.21
CA VAL A 873 50.49 18.62 -9.36
C VAL A 873 50.87 19.94 -10.06
N HIS A 874 51.94 20.58 -9.59
CA HIS A 874 52.42 21.83 -10.16
C HIS A 874 52.95 21.65 -11.59
N GLU A 875 53.59 20.53 -11.89
CA GLU A 875 54.04 20.21 -13.24
C GLU A 875 52.86 20.05 -14.21
N LEU A 876 51.83 19.29 -13.84
CA LEU A 876 50.62 19.14 -14.65
C LEU A 876 49.95 20.50 -14.87
N ALA A 877 49.78 21.30 -13.81
CA ALA A 877 49.21 22.64 -13.89
C ALA A 877 50.01 23.55 -14.83
N GLY A 878 51.35 23.54 -14.71
CA GLY A 878 52.26 24.33 -15.54
C GLY A 878 52.21 23.95 -17.02
N ARG A 879 52.18 22.66 -17.34
CA ARG A 879 52.13 22.17 -18.73
C ARG A 879 50.77 22.34 -19.40
N THR A 880 49.67 22.35 -18.63
CA THR A 880 48.29 22.40 -19.16
C THR A 880 47.64 23.79 -19.08
N GLY A 881 48.18 24.67 -18.23
CA GLY A 881 47.56 25.94 -17.84
C GLY A 881 46.28 25.78 -17.01
N LEU A 882 46.07 24.60 -16.41
CA LEU A 882 44.97 24.36 -15.48
C LEU A 882 45.27 24.97 -14.10
N PRO A 883 44.24 25.36 -13.32
CA PRO A 883 44.44 25.68 -11.91
C PRO A 883 45.09 24.50 -11.17
N VAL A 884 45.97 24.81 -10.20
CA VAL A 884 46.63 23.81 -9.34
C VAL A 884 45.61 22.87 -8.69
N ALA A 885 44.48 23.41 -8.24
CA ALA A 885 43.39 22.63 -7.64
C ALA A 885 42.73 21.64 -8.60
N ASP A 886 42.66 21.94 -9.89
CA ASP A 886 42.14 21.01 -10.90
C ASP A 886 43.16 19.91 -11.21
N ALA A 887 44.44 20.25 -11.34
CA ALA A 887 45.52 19.27 -11.48
C ALA A 887 45.57 18.30 -10.27
N ALA A 888 45.40 18.82 -9.05
CA ALA A 888 45.36 18.01 -7.83
C ALA A 888 44.18 17.02 -7.84
N ARG A 889 42.99 17.47 -8.25
CA ARG A 889 41.78 16.63 -8.38
C ARG A 889 41.88 15.57 -9.48
N LEU A 890 42.69 15.80 -10.50
CA LEU A 890 42.95 14.84 -11.56
C LEU A 890 43.88 13.72 -11.06
N CYS A 891 45.00 14.08 -10.44
CA CYS A 891 46.02 13.11 -10.00
C CYS A 891 45.62 12.34 -8.74
N TYR A 892 45.01 13.00 -7.75
CA TYR A 892 44.83 12.44 -6.39
C TYR A 892 43.40 12.50 -5.86
N GLY A 893 42.43 12.92 -6.67
CA GLY A 893 41.03 13.00 -6.28
C GLY A 893 40.71 14.17 -5.34
N VAL A 894 39.56 14.10 -4.69
CA VAL A 894 39.11 15.12 -3.72
C VAL A 894 39.53 14.67 -2.32
N PRO A 895 40.22 15.54 -1.54
CA PRO A 895 40.65 15.20 -0.20
C PRO A 895 39.47 15.09 0.77
N GLY A 896 39.57 14.18 1.75
CA GLY A 896 38.64 14.08 2.87
C GLY A 896 38.93 15.11 3.98
N GLU A 897 38.14 15.06 5.05
CA GLU A 897 38.25 16.02 6.18
C GLU A 897 39.61 15.94 6.92
N ASP A 898 40.20 14.75 7.00
CA ASP A 898 41.49 14.50 7.68
C ASP A 898 42.74 14.77 6.80
N CYS A 899 42.59 15.55 5.73
CA CYS A 899 43.68 15.83 4.81
C CYS A 899 44.74 16.77 5.44
N PRO A 900 46.04 16.44 5.38
CA PRO A 900 47.12 17.32 5.83
C PRO A 900 47.05 18.72 5.20
N ALA A 901 47.38 19.76 5.98
CA ALA A 901 47.22 21.15 5.57
C ALA A 901 48.08 21.54 4.34
N ASP A 902 49.26 20.95 4.20
CA ASP A 902 50.18 21.10 3.07
C ASP A 902 49.60 20.52 1.77
N VAL A 903 48.88 19.39 1.86
CA VAL A 903 48.15 18.80 0.73
C VAL A 903 46.91 19.62 0.40
N LEU A 904 46.16 20.06 1.41
CA LEU A 904 44.94 20.84 1.24
C LEU A 904 45.20 22.21 0.59
N ALA A 905 46.40 22.78 0.77
CA ALA A 905 46.83 24.00 0.11
C ALA A 905 46.77 23.91 -1.43
N CYS A 906 47.00 22.73 -2.01
CA CYS A 906 46.87 22.54 -3.46
C CYS A 906 45.43 22.68 -3.98
N TYR A 907 44.41 22.59 -3.11
CA TYR A 907 42.99 22.62 -3.48
C TYR A 907 42.31 23.96 -3.16
N ARG A 908 43.01 24.86 -2.46
CA ARG A 908 42.50 26.15 -1.97
C ARG A 908 43.19 27.32 -2.64
N ASP A 909 42.51 28.45 -2.68
CA ASP A 909 43.09 29.70 -3.15
C ASP A 909 44.14 30.18 -2.13
N PRO A 910 45.39 30.46 -2.54
CA PRO A 910 46.45 30.87 -1.61
C PRO A 910 46.17 32.20 -0.89
N GLN A 911 45.29 33.06 -1.42
CA GLN A 911 44.97 34.38 -0.86
C GLN A 911 43.74 34.33 0.03
N THR A 912 42.69 33.62 -0.37
CA THR A 912 41.42 33.58 0.38
C THR A 912 41.27 32.35 1.27
N GLY A 913 42.06 31.30 1.04
CA GLY A 913 41.93 30.01 1.71
C GLY A 913 40.65 29.24 1.32
N GLU A 914 39.84 29.76 0.39
CA GLU A 914 38.60 29.13 -0.04
C GLU A 914 38.84 28.00 -1.05
N PRO A 915 37.97 26.97 -1.12
CA PRO A 915 38.07 25.92 -2.12
C PRO A 915 37.94 26.49 -3.54
N VAL A 916 38.91 26.22 -4.41
CA VAL A 916 38.85 26.66 -5.81
C VAL A 916 37.83 25.79 -6.56
N PRO A 917 36.76 26.35 -7.17
CA PRO A 917 35.79 25.57 -7.92
C PRO A 917 36.45 24.91 -9.14
N THR A 918 35.97 23.72 -9.50
CA THR A 918 36.55 22.97 -10.63
C THR A 918 36.23 23.67 -11.96
N ARG A 919 37.23 23.88 -12.82
CA ARG A 919 37.04 24.48 -14.16
C ARG A 919 36.93 23.43 -15.27
N LEU A 920 37.32 22.19 -14.98
CA LEU A 920 37.19 21.06 -15.91
C LEU A 920 35.79 20.46 -15.89
N SER A 921 35.25 20.18 -17.08
CA SER A 921 33.97 19.48 -17.20
C SER A 921 34.11 18.01 -16.76
N PRO A 922 33.04 17.35 -16.24
CA PRO A 922 33.11 15.95 -15.85
C PRO A 922 33.66 14.98 -16.92
N PRO A 923 33.31 15.14 -18.21
CA PRO A 923 33.92 14.37 -19.30
C PRO A 923 35.43 14.58 -19.41
N ASP A 924 35.90 15.83 -19.51
CA ASP A 924 37.33 16.12 -19.65
C ASP A 924 38.13 15.57 -18.46
N ARG A 925 37.56 15.56 -17.25
CA ARG A 925 38.20 14.93 -16.08
C ARG A 925 38.34 13.41 -16.25
N LYS A 926 37.32 12.73 -16.78
CA LYS A 926 37.37 11.29 -17.03
C LYS A 926 38.50 10.97 -18.02
N VAL A 927 38.61 11.76 -19.09
CA VAL A 927 39.61 11.56 -20.14
C VAL A 927 41.01 11.88 -19.67
N MET A 928 41.20 13.02 -18.99
CA MET A 928 42.51 13.40 -18.45
C MET A 928 43.04 12.33 -17.51
N ARG A 929 42.18 11.72 -16.68
CA ARG A 929 42.57 10.60 -15.81
C ARG A 929 42.97 9.35 -16.60
N GLU A 930 42.32 9.08 -17.73
CA GLU A 930 42.75 8.00 -18.62
C GLU A 930 44.16 8.27 -19.17
N MET A 931 44.45 9.50 -19.59
CA MET A 931 45.77 9.87 -20.14
C MET A 931 46.87 9.93 -19.09
N LEU A 932 46.52 10.13 -17.81
CA LEU A 932 47.47 10.09 -16.70
C LEU A 932 47.92 8.66 -16.36
N MET A 933 47.24 7.64 -16.88
CA MET A 933 47.57 6.25 -16.62
C MET A 933 48.71 5.77 -17.55
N PRO A 934 49.88 5.36 -17.02
CA PRO A 934 50.98 4.85 -17.82
C PRO A 934 50.72 3.43 -18.35
N ASP A 935 51.35 3.06 -19.47
CA ASP A 935 51.22 1.72 -20.06
C ASP A 935 51.83 0.62 -19.18
N GLU A 936 52.86 0.98 -18.41
CA GLU A 936 53.45 0.19 -17.33
C GLU A 936 52.94 0.74 -15.97
N PRO A 937 51.90 0.13 -15.38
CA PRO A 937 51.21 0.69 -14.21
C PRO A 937 52.08 0.87 -12.97
N GLU A 938 53.07 0.00 -12.75
CA GLU A 938 53.99 0.08 -11.61
C GLU A 938 54.81 1.38 -11.57
N ARG A 939 54.94 2.06 -12.72
CA ARG A 939 55.64 3.36 -12.79
C ARG A 939 54.94 4.45 -11.99
N LEU A 940 53.67 4.28 -11.64
CA LEU A 940 52.94 5.23 -10.81
C LEU A 940 53.61 5.49 -9.44
N TRP A 941 54.27 4.49 -8.83
CA TRP A 941 54.95 4.65 -7.55
C TRP A 941 56.40 5.14 -7.67
N THR A 942 57.01 5.06 -8.85
CA THR A 942 58.42 5.43 -9.07
C THR A 942 58.60 6.73 -9.84
N ALA A 943 57.80 6.95 -10.88
CA ALA A 943 57.86 8.12 -11.77
C ALA A 943 56.57 8.96 -11.76
N GLY A 944 55.51 8.49 -11.09
CA GLY A 944 54.22 9.18 -11.01
C GLY A 944 53.33 9.00 -12.25
N PRO A 945 52.19 9.71 -12.31
CA PRO A 945 51.28 9.72 -13.46
C PRO A 945 51.93 10.26 -14.74
N ASP A 946 51.44 9.84 -15.91
CA ASP A 946 51.97 10.28 -17.21
C ASP A 946 51.51 11.71 -17.57
N ILE A 947 52.19 12.69 -16.97
CA ILE A 947 51.90 14.11 -17.16
C ILE A 947 52.13 14.54 -18.62
N GLY A 948 53.10 13.93 -19.31
CA GLY A 948 53.43 14.25 -20.70
C GLY A 948 52.28 13.93 -21.64
N ARG A 949 51.74 12.71 -21.54
CA ARG A 949 50.60 12.24 -22.34
C ARG A 949 49.34 13.08 -22.08
N ALA A 950 49.02 13.31 -20.80
CA ALA A 950 47.87 14.13 -20.41
C ALA A 950 47.97 15.58 -20.91
N ALA A 951 49.16 16.20 -20.82
CA ALA A 951 49.37 17.56 -21.30
C ALA A 951 49.30 17.69 -22.83
N ALA A 952 49.87 16.72 -23.56
CA ALA A 952 49.79 16.69 -25.02
C ALA A 952 48.34 16.59 -25.50
N TRP A 953 47.55 15.69 -24.90
CA TRP A 953 46.13 15.57 -25.22
C TRP A 953 45.34 16.85 -24.90
N TRP A 954 45.58 17.47 -23.75
CA TRP A 954 44.89 18.70 -23.35
C TRP A 954 45.17 19.87 -24.29
N ALA A 955 46.41 20.00 -24.78
CA ALA A 955 46.79 21.00 -25.77
C ALA A 955 46.04 20.78 -27.09
N GLU A 956 45.95 19.53 -27.56
CA GLU A 956 45.22 19.18 -28.77
C GLU A 956 43.70 19.44 -28.61
N ARG A 957 43.12 19.06 -27.46
CA ARG A 957 41.70 19.29 -27.14
C ARG A 957 41.34 20.77 -27.15
N LYS A 958 42.19 21.64 -26.59
CA LYS A 958 42.03 23.10 -26.65
C LYS A 958 42.15 23.64 -28.08
N GLY A 959 43.08 23.09 -28.87
CA GLY A 959 43.23 23.43 -30.28
C GLY A 959 42.03 23.05 -31.14
N VAL A 960 41.37 21.94 -30.82
CA VAL A 960 40.12 21.49 -31.47
C VAL A 960 38.91 22.30 -30.98
N ALA A 961 38.83 22.65 -29.70
CA ALA A 961 37.72 23.46 -29.16
C ALA A 961 37.76 24.94 -29.60
N ALA A 962 38.93 25.43 -30.02
CA ALA A 962 39.12 26.77 -30.58
C ALA A 962 38.83 26.86 -32.10
N ARG A 963 38.62 25.71 -32.76
CA ARG A 963 38.23 25.58 -34.17
C ARG A 963 36.76 25.23 -34.28
#